data_AF-A0A506RE78-F1
#
_entry.id   AF-A0A506RE78-F1
#
_cell.length_a   1.000
_cell.length_b   1.000
_cell.length_c   1.000
_cell.angle_alpha   90.00
_cell.angle_beta   90.00
_cell.angle_gamma   90.00
#
_symmetry.space_group_name_H-M   'P 1'
#
loop_
_entity.id
_entity.type
_entity.pdbx_description
1 polymer ?
#
loop_
_entity_poly.entity_id
_entity_poly.type
_entity_poly.pdbx_seq_one_letter_code
_entity_poly.pdbx_strand_id
1 'polypeptide(L)'
;MQFERGNPLIYRSILEISSDKSLTTPVMIDQLLEMCRTTFSADAVGFGGIDEVDHTLYRLLSIKQSPELNFQAGITLPVVDVLCNNPIQSGELTYYENCQLSEVASHPFVNLFSIHTYLGAPIFSDGKLPRTLFFLFTDKQQQVLSGDDIALIKTIAAVIESALSREESLVWKKRRLDSLRSMQRLANIGFWEVDVQSGKVYWSDQTRFIHEVPDDFEPNLESAIDFYKEGSDRERILAAVEAGMENGTPWNIEVRLVTYSGQEKWVAALGEAEFENGQCVRLFGAFQDIHTDVINRNQLAEKKQEAEALLLARSQLIAKVSHELRTPINGISGMLQTLHAGLDKDILETKIAIALQSSQTLVRLINDVLDYSKIDSGELQLAPAPVSLARVFSDLQVLYLPLCEKQGIQLEFETHYCKQDWVDADEVRLKQIFSNVLNNALRFTFGGQIKVTITTIHSGSMIELVARVADTGKGMTREQISRIFKPFQQFDNQANAGTGLGLSIVKELCLSMQGDINVHSHPGAGSEFVISVKFPAVDTINSTPFRIADPVVLAQLRNMKVLVVEDNEINRIVMEAMLSELDLTADYAVNGLEAVKQLQQSRDYNVVFMDCEMDVMDGFQATRKIRRELGYDHKSLTIIAMTANTTSENRQACFNAGMNAFLTKPLSVDEIRDTLLLISERRFH
;
A
#
# COMPACT_ATOMS: atom_id res chain seq x y z
N MET A 1 -63.08 40.47 -35.75
CA MET A 1 -63.21 41.93 -35.57
C MET A 1 -62.17 42.58 -36.46
N GLN A 2 -62.54 43.53 -37.32
CA GLN A 2 -61.55 44.30 -38.07
C GLN A 2 -60.87 45.26 -37.09
N PHE A 3 -59.57 45.06 -36.84
CA PHE A 3 -58.76 45.97 -36.06
C PHE A 3 -58.36 47.13 -36.97
N GLU A 4 -59.06 48.25 -36.89
CA GLU A 4 -58.71 49.48 -37.63
C GLU A 4 -57.88 50.41 -36.74
N ARG A 5 -56.90 51.10 -37.34
CA ARG A 5 -56.05 52.08 -36.65
C ARG A 5 -56.89 53.12 -35.90
N GLY A 6 -56.49 53.46 -34.67
CA GLY A 6 -57.22 54.41 -33.81
C GLY A 6 -58.40 53.83 -33.04
N ASN A 7 -58.68 52.51 -33.13
CA ASN A 7 -59.73 51.87 -32.34
C ASN A 7 -59.28 51.63 -30.88
N PRO A 8 -59.94 52.21 -29.86
CA PRO A 8 -59.56 52.03 -28.46
C PRO A 8 -59.68 50.58 -27.96
N LEU A 9 -60.42 49.71 -28.67
CA LEU A 9 -60.54 48.29 -28.34
C LEU A 9 -59.22 47.51 -28.51
N ILE A 10 -58.23 48.03 -29.24
CA ILE A 10 -56.96 47.33 -29.47
C ILE A 10 -56.17 47.15 -28.16
N TYR A 11 -56.12 48.18 -27.31
CA TYR A 11 -55.49 48.08 -25.98
C TYR A 11 -56.16 47.02 -25.10
N ARG A 12 -57.50 46.89 -25.19
CA ARG A 12 -58.26 45.86 -24.49
C ARG A 12 -57.89 44.46 -25.00
N SER A 13 -57.75 44.28 -26.31
CA SER A 13 -57.32 43.00 -26.88
C SER A 13 -55.90 42.62 -26.49
N ILE A 14 -54.96 43.57 -26.39
CA ILE A 14 -53.60 43.32 -25.86
C ILE A 14 -53.67 42.83 -24.41
N LEU A 15 -54.50 43.46 -23.58
CA LEU A 15 -54.69 43.04 -22.18
C LEU A 15 -55.34 41.66 -22.09
N GLU A 16 -56.36 41.37 -22.91
CA GLU A 16 -57.02 40.06 -22.96
C GLU A 16 -56.02 38.96 -23.36
N ILE A 17 -55.20 39.17 -24.39
CA ILE A 17 -54.18 38.20 -24.84
C ILE A 17 -53.08 38.02 -23.78
N SER A 18 -52.58 39.10 -23.19
CA SER A 18 -51.46 39.04 -22.23
C SER A 18 -51.84 38.56 -20.83
N SER A 19 -53.12 38.66 -20.45
CA SER A 19 -53.62 38.20 -19.15
C SER A 19 -54.18 36.78 -19.18
N ASP A 20 -54.34 36.17 -20.35
CA ASP A 20 -54.80 34.79 -20.50
C ASP A 20 -53.72 33.79 -20.06
N LYS A 21 -53.91 33.23 -18.86
CA LYS A 21 -53.00 32.25 -18.26
C LYS A 21 -52.99 30.89 -18.95
N SER A 22 -53.91 30.63 -19.89
CA SER A 22 -53.97 29.39 -20.65
C SER A 22 -53.01 29.37 -21.85
N LEU A 23 -52.55 30.54 -22.30
CA LEU A 23 -51.63 30.66 -23.42
C LEU A 23 -50.18 30.44 -22.96
N THR A 24 -49.41 29.70 -23.74
CA THR A 24 -47.95 29.66 -23.60
C THR A 24 -47.35 30.93 -24.19
N THR A 25 -46.15 31.33 -23.73
CA THR A 25 -45.48 32.54 -24.24
C THR A 25 -45.34 32.56 -25.77
N PRO A 26 -44.98 31.46 -26.46
CA PRO A 26 -44.93 31.45 -27.93
C PRO A 26 -46.30 31.68 -28.58
N VAL A 27 -47.37 31.09 -28.03
CA VAL A 27 -48.73 31.24 -28.56
C VAL A 27 -49.24 32.67 -28.34
N MET A 28 -48.96 33.26 -27.17
CA MET A 28 -49.28 34.66 -26.87
C MET A 28 -48.59 35.60 -27.86
N ILE A 29 -47.28 35.42 -28.08
CA ILE A 29 -46.51 36.21 -29.05
C ILE A 29 -47.11 36.07 -30.44
N ASP A 30 -47.41 34.85 -30.90
CA ASP A 30 -48.02 34.59 -32.19
C ASP A 30 -49.35 35.32 -32.42
N GLN A 31 -50.21 35.36 -31.39
CA GLN A 31 -51.48 36.09 -31.45
C GLN A 31 -51.27 37.60 -31.52
N LEU A 32 -50.30 38.14 -30.75
CA LEU A 32 -49.94 39.55 -30.80
C LEU A 32 -49.37 39.95 -32.16
N LEU A 33 -48.54 39.10 -32.79
CA LEU A 33 -48.01 39.34 -34.13
C LEU A 33 -49.11 39.39 -35.19
N GLU A 34 -50.11 38.50 -35.13
CA GLU A 34 -51.22 38.49 -36.10
C GLU A 34 -52.15 39.70 -35.91
N MET A 35 -52.42 40.07 -34.65
CA MET A 35 -53.14 41.30 -34.33
C MET A 35 -52.38 42.53 -34.85
N CYS A 36 -51.06 42.58 -34.67
CA CYS A 36 -50.20 43.64 -35.22
C CYS A 36 -50.31 43.71 -36.74
N ARG A 37 -50.15 42.58 -37.43
CA ARG A 37 -50.18 42.50 -38.90
C ARG A 37 -51.50 43.04 -39.46
N THR A 38 -52.62 42.62 -38.87
CA THR A 38 -53.96 43.06 -39.28
C THR A 38 -54.22 44.53 -38.96
N THR A 39 -53.85 44.98 -37.75
CA THR A 39 -54.08 46.38 -37.30
C THR A 39 -53.30 47.39 -38.12
N PHE A 40 -52.02 47.11 -38.39
CA PHE A 40 -51.15 48.03 -39.13
C PHE A 40 -51.20 47.81 -40.64
N SER A 41 -51.90 46.77 -41.10
CA SER A 41 -51.88 46.29 -42.50
C SER A 41 -50.45 46.04 -42.99
N ALA A 42 -49.59 45.52 -42.12
CA ALA A 42 -48.19 45.25 -42.45
C ALA A 42 -48.07 43.99 -43.33
N ASP A 43 -47.15 44.02 -44.29
CA ASP A 43 -46.87 42.87 -45.15
C ASP A 43 -46.20 41.76 -44.35
N ALA A 44 -45.36 42.10 -43.37
CA ALA A 44 -44.90 41.16 -42.37
C ALA A 44 -44.71 41.80 -40.99
N VAL A 45 -45.05 41.06 -39.93
CA VAL A 45 -44.69 41.35 -38.56
C VAL A 45 -43.99 40.14 -37.98
N GLY A 46 -42.76 40.35 -37.52
CA GLY A 46 -41.92 39.27 -37.03
C GLY A 46 -41.27 39.59 -35.70
N PHE A 47 -40.85 38.53 -35.04
CA PHE A 47 -40.13 38.53 -33.78
C PHE A 47 -38.92 37.64 -33.92
N GLY A 48 -37.73 38.17 -33.66
CA GLY A 48 -36.47 37.44 -33.74
C GLY A 48 -35.42 38.01 -32.80
N GLY A 49 -34.27 37.37 -32.70
CA GLY A 49 -33.18 37.83 -31.85
C GLY A 49 -31.84 37.26 -32.24
N ILE A 50 -30.78 37.76 -31.61
CA ILE A 50 -29.43 37.22 -31.81
C ILE A 50 -29.39 35.76 -31.34
N ASP A 51 -28.78 34.90 -32.13
CA ASP A 51 -28.65 33.48 -31.86
C ASP A 51 -27.80 33.23 -30.59
N GLU A 52 -28.27 32.31 -29.74
CA GLU A 52 -27.60 32.02 -28.46
C GLU A 52 -26.28 31.25 -28.64
N VAL A 53 -26.06 30.58 -29.78
CA VAL A 53 -24.87 29.77 -30.07
C VAL A 53 -23.87 30.54 -30.92
N ASP A 54 -24.35 31.26 -31.93
CA ASP A 54 -23.51 32.09 -32.79
C ASP A 54 -23.99 33.54 -32.78
N HIS A 55 -23.37 34.36 -31.95
CA HIS A 55 -23.72 35.78 -31.76
C HIS A 55 -23.57 36.64 -33.04
N THR A 56 -23.04 36.09 -34.13
CA THR A 56 -22.99 36.75 -35.44
C THR A 56 -24.23 36.52 -36.29
N LEU A 57 -25.16 35.66 -35.84
CA LEU A 57 -26.40 35.33 -36.53
C LEU A 57 -27.63 35.87 -35.79
N TYR A 58 -28.61 36.32 -36.55
CA TYR A 58 -29.94 36.69 -36.12
C TYR A 58 -30.92 35.58 -36.51
N ARG A 59 -31.65 35.04 -35.54
CA ARG A 59 -32.65 33.99 -35.71
C ARG A 59 -34.05 34.59 -35.70
N LEU A 60 -34.83 34.33 -36.75
CA LEU A 60 -36.25 34.63 -36.78
C LEU A 60 -37.01 33.60 -35.91
N LEU A 61 -37.68 34.04 -34.85
CA LEU A 61 -38.35 33.15 -33.89
C LEU A 61 -39.81 32.92 -34.27
N SER A 62 -40.51 33.97 -34.70
CA SER A 62 -41.87 33.88 -35.24
C SER A 62 -42.13 34.99 -36.26
N ILE A 63 -43.03 34.75 -37.21
CA ILE A 63 -43.46 35.73 -38.19
C ILE A 63 -44.90 35.50 -38.63
N LYS A 64 -45.62 36.60 -38.88
CA LYS A 64 -46.90 36.63 -39.59
C LYS A 64 -46.72 37.50 -40.82
N GLN A 65 -47.05 37.00 -42.00
CA GLN A 65 -46.74 37.65 -43.27
C GLN A 65 -47.86 37.47 -44.30
N SER A 66 -47.89 38.35 -45.31
CA SER A 66 -48.69 38.20 -46.51
C SER A 66 -48.15 37.06 -47.38
N PRO A 67 -48.97 36.44 -48.26
CA PRO A 67 -48.52 35.34 -49.13
C PRO A 67 -47.40 35.72 -50.11
N GLU A 68 -47.19 37.02 -50.33
CA GLU A 68 -46.18 37.58 -51.22
C GLU A 68 -44.77 37.53 -50.61
N LEU A 69 -44.69 37.51 -49.27
CA LEU A 69 -43.45 37.31 -48.52
C LEU A 69 -43.36 35.85 -48.05
N ASN A 70 -42.18 35.25 -48.18
CA ASN A 70 -41.95 33.84 -47.87
C ASN A 70 -40.80 33.62 -46.87
N PHE A 71 -40.85 34.29 -45.71
CA PHE A 71 -39.95 34.01 -44.61
C PHE A 71 -40.42 32.79 -43.82
N GLN A 72 -39.48 31.94 -43.38
CA GLN A 72 -39.78 30.82 -42.50
C GLN A 72 -39.24 31.11 -41.09
N ALA A 73 -40.07 30.87 -40.07
CA ALA A 73 -39.61 30.88 -38.69
C ALA A 73 -38.49 29.83 -38.51
N GLY A 74 -37.44 30.19 -37.76
CA GLY A 74 -36.25 29.39 -37.55
C GLY A 74 -35.07 29.69 -38.49
N ILE A 75 -35.26 30.49 -39.54
CA ILE A 75 -34.15 30.94 -40.40
C ILE A 75 -33.16 31.78 -39.58
N THR A 76 -31.86 31.55 -39.81
CA THR A 76 -30.77 32.37 -39.30
C THR A 76 -30.11 33.14 -40.45
N LEU A 77 -29.84 34.42 -40.22
CA LEU A 77 -29.16 35.32 -41.15
C LEU A 77 -28.03 36.04 -40.42
N PRO A 78 -26.92 36.44 -41.07
CA PRO A 78 -25.92 37.28 -40.41
C PRO A 78 -26.55 38.55 -39.83
N VAL A 79 -26.19 38.90 -38.59
CA VAL A 79 -26.73 40.08 -37.88
C VAL A 79 -26.52 41.36 -38.70
N VAL A 80 -25.41 41.43 -39.44
CA VAL A 80 -25.08 42.56 -40.34
C VAL A 80 -25.97 42.65 -41.58
N ASP A 81 -26.65 41.55 -41.93
CA ASP A 81 -27.49 41.43 -43.13
C ASP A 81 -28.99 41.56 -42.79
N VAL A 82 -29.35 41.91 -41.55
CA VAL A 82 -30.73 42.15 -41.12
C VAL A 82 -30.91 43.53 -40.50
N LEU A 83 -32.00 44.22 -40.85
CA LEU A 83 -32.34 45.54 -40.29
C LEU A 83 -32.63 45.50 -38.78
N CYS A 84 -32.96 44.32 -38.25
CA CYS A 84 -33.28 44.10 -36.84
C CYS A 84 -32.11 44.42 -35.89
N ASN A 85 -30.89 44.51 -36.39
CA ASN A 85 -29.75 44.92 -35.58
C ASN A 85 -29.78 46.42 -35.20
N ASN A 86 -30.36 47.30 -36.03
CA ASN A 86 -30.41 48.74 -35.78
C ASN A 86 -31.16 49.12 -34.49
N PRO A 87 -32.37 48.60 -34.21
CA PRO A 87 -33.06 48.85 -32.93
C PRO A 87 -32.34 48.23 -31.73
N ILE A 88 -31.64 47.10 -31.93
CA ILE A 88 -30.84 46.47 -30.88
C ILE A 88 -29.66 47.36 -30.48
N GLN A 89 -28.92 47.91 -31.46
CA GLN A 89 -27.75 48.75 -31.22
C GLN A 89 -28.12 50.12 -30.64
N SER A 90 -29.22 50.71 -31.11
CA SER A 90 -29.69 52.00 -30.61
C SER A 90 -30.34 51.89 -29.23
N GLY A 91 -30.88 50.72 -28.88
CA GLY A 91 -31.68 50.54 -27.66
C GLY A 91 -33.05 51.21 -27.72
N GLU A 92 -33.40 51.81 -28.86
CA GLU A 92 -34.66 52.51 -29.07
C GLU A 92 -35.39 51.99 -30.31
N LEU A 93 -36.67 52.36 -30.43
CA LEU A 93 -37.46 52.03 -31.59
C LEU A 93 -36.88 52.73 -32.83
N THR A 94 -36.54 51.95 -33.84
CA THR A 94 -36.03 52.43 -35.13
C THR A 94 -37.17 52.44 -36.15
N TYR A 95 -37.38 53.57 -36.82
CA TYR A 95 -38.40 53.74 -37.85
C TYR A 95 -37.82 54.40 -39.09
N TYR A 96 -37.92 53.72 -40.23
CA TYR A 96 -37.56 54.25 -41.54
C TYR A 96 -38.82 54.35 -42.39
N GLU A 97 -39.35 55.57 -42.51
CA GLU A 97 -40.55 55.87 -43.33
C GLU A 97 -40.33 55.49 -44.80
N ASN A 98 -39.14 55.79 -45.34
CA ASN A 98 -38.73 55.35 -46.67
C ASN A 98 -37.29 54.80 -46.63
N CYS A 99 -37.18 53.47 -46.68
CA CYS A 99 -35.91 52.75 -46.64
C CYS A 99 -35.03 53.05 -47.87
N GLN A 100 -35.62 53.37 -49.02
CA GLN A 100 -34.88 53.67 -50.25
C GLN A 100 -34.26 55.08 -50.25
N LEU A 101 -34.73 55.95 -49.36
CA LEU A 101 -34.23 57.33 -49.20
C LEU A 101 -33.50 57.56 -47.87
N SER A 102 -33.34 56.52 -47.04
CA SER A 102 -32.66 56.59 -45.75
C SER A 102 -31.25 55.99 -45.81
N GLU A 103 -30.55 56.04 -44.68
CA GLU A 103 -29.23 55.44 -44.50
C GLU A 103 -29.18 53.92 -44.76
N VAL A 104 -30.34 53.23 -44.76
CA VAL A 104 -30.43 51.80 -45.03
C VAL A 104 -30.73 51.46 -46.50
N ALA A 105 -30.73 52.45 -47.41
CA ALA A 105 -31.04 52.23 -48.83
C ALA A 105 -30.11 51.22 -49.52
N SER A 106 -28.83 51.17 -49.12
CA SER A 106 -27.86 50.20 -49.63
C SER A 106 -27.90 48.85 -48.92
N HIS A 107 -28.76 48.67 -47.91
CA HIS A 107 -28.78 47.46 -47.10
C HIS A 107 -29.29 46.26 -47.94
N PRO A 108 -28.59 45.12 -47.95
CA PRO A 108 -28.95 43.95 -48.78
C PRO A 108 -30.41 43.50 -48.58
N PHE A 109 -30.85 43.50 -47.32
CA PHE A 109 -32.22 43.14 -46.93
C PHE A 109 -33.30 44.07 -47.52
N VAL A 110 -33.04 45.38 -47.61
CA VAL A 110 -33.98 46.37 -48.17
C VAL A 110 -34.18 46.12 -49.66
N ASN A 111 -33.08 45.91 -50.39
CA ASN A 111 -33.10 45.70 -51.83
C ASN A 111 -33.67 44.34 -52.23
N LEU A 112 -33.32 43.28 -51.50
CA LEU A 112 -33.75 41.92 -51.82
C LEU A 112 -35.27 41.74 -51.72
N PHE A 113 -35.90 42.37 -50.72
CA PHE A 113 -37.34 42.22 -50.45
C PHE A 113 -38.16 43.45 -50.82
N SER A 114 -37.55 44.43 -51.52
CA SER A 114 -38.21 45.68 -51.92
C SER A 114 -38.90 46.38 -50.75
N ILE A 115 -38.26 46.42 -49.59
CA ILE A 115 -38.82 46.99 -48.37
C ILE A 115 -38.91 48.51 -48.54
N HIS A 116 -40.11 49.05 -48.42
CA HIS A 116 -40.34 50.49 -48.51
C HIS A 116 -40.30 51.14 -47.12
N THR A 117 -40.97 50.55 -46.13
CA THR A 117 -40.99 51.07 -44.76
C THR A 117 -40.60 49.97 -43.77
N TYR A 118 -39.77 50.32 -42.79
CA TYR A 118 -39.31 49.42 -41.74
C TYR A 118 -39.56 50.03 -40.36
N LEU A 119 -40.04 49.22 -39.44
CA LEU A 119 -40.06 49.56 -38.02
C LEU A 119 -39.51 48.40 -37.20
N GLY A 120 -38.66 48.70 -36.23
CA GLY A 120 -38.15 47.72 -35.27
C GLY A 120 -38.18 48.27 -33.85
N ALA A 121 -38.74 47.52 -32.92
CA ALA A 121 -38.72 47.81 -31.49
C ALA A 121 -37.82 46.76 -30.79
N PRO A 122 -36.81 47.19 -30.02
CA PRO A 122 -35.98 46.26 -29.28
C PRO A 122 -36.74 45.68 -28.08
N ILE A 123 -36.41 44.46 -27.71
CA ILE A 123 -36.96 43.73 -26.57
C ILE A 123 -35.77 43.17 -25.78
N PHE A 124 -35.68 43.52 -24.51
CA PHE A 124 -34.58 43.12 -23.63
C PHE A 124 -35.12 42.23 -22.49
N SER A 125 -34.78 40.95 -22.47
CA SER A 125 -35.05 40.10 -21.30
C SER A 125 -33.80 39.94 -20.43
N ASP A 126 -33.98 39.95 -19.10
CA ASP A 126 -32.87 39.97 -18.13
C ASP A 126 -31.89 38.83 -18.36
N GLY A 127 -30.63 39.18 -18.66
CA GLY A 127 -29.53 38.22 -18.82
C GLY A 127 -29.53 37.42 -20.13
N LYS A 128 -30.34 37.81 -21.12
CA LYS A 128 -30.40 37.19 -22.44
C LYS A 128 -30.07 38.16 -23.57
N LEU A 129 -29.79 37.60 -24.75
CA LEU A 129 -29.45 38.39 -25.93
C LEU A 129 -30.66 39.21 -26.40
N PRO A 130 -30.43 40.42 -26.92
CA PRO A 130 -31.48 41.33 -27.35
C PRO A 130 -32.27 40.77 -28.54
N ARG A 131 -33.57 41.04 -28.53
CA ARG A 131 -34.55 40.62 -29.53
C ARG A 131 -35.19 41.84 -30.18
N THR A 132 -35.87 41.64 -31.30
CA THR A 132 -36.54 42.72 -32.04
C THR A 132 -37.93 42.26 -32.47
N LEU A 133 -38.93 43.07 -32.16
CA LEU A 133 -40.22 43.05 -32.83
C LEU A 133 -40.14 43.97 -34.04
N PHE A 134 -40.34 43.45 -35.24
CA PHE A 134 -40.19 44.22 -36.47
C PHE A 134 -41.42 44.15 -37.37
N PHE A 135 -41.58 45.18 -38.20
CA PHE A 135 -42.68 45.38 -39.15
C PHE A 135 -42.09 45.76 -40.51
N LEU A 136 -42.55 45.07 -41.55
CA LEU A 136 -42.13 45.27 -42.93
C LEU A 136 -43.33 45.68 -43.79
N PHE A 137 -43.08 46.65 -44.67
CA PHE A 137 -44.05 47.18 -45.63
C PHE A 137 -43.36 47.34 -46.99
N THR A 138 -44.00 46.85 -48.06
CA THR A 138 -43.45 46.73 -49.41
C THR A 138 -44.19 47.60 -50.42
N ASP A 139 -45.42 48.05 -50.12
CA ASP A 139 -46.19 48.95 -50.98
C ASP A 139 -45.81 50.43 -50.75
N LYS A 140 -45.69 51.17 -51.85
CA LYS A 140 -45.41 52.61 -51.89
C LYS A 140 -46.60 53.48 -51.45
N GLN A 141 -47.82 52.93 -51.40
CA GLN A 141 -49.03 53.68 -51.02
C GLN A 141 -49.40 53.61 -49.53
N GLN A 142 -48.63 52.93 -48.69
CA GLN A 142 -48.97 52.76 -47.27
C GLN A 142 -48.67 54.00 -46.41
N GLN A 143 -49.58 54.29 -45.47
CA GLN A 143 -49.66 55.50 -44.66
C GLN A 143 -48.59 55.61 -43.57
N VAL A 144 -48.04 56.83 -43.43
CA VAL A 144 -47.20 57.31 -42.32
C VAL A 144 -47.77 56.87 -40.97
N LEU A 145 -46.94 56.28 -40.11
CA LEU A 145 -47.34 55.86 -38.76
C LEU A 145 -47.52 57.10 -37.86
N SER A 146 -48.61 57.13 -37.10
CA SER A 146 -48.87 58.20 -36.13
C SER A 146 -48.09 57.99 -34.82
N GLY A 147 -48.01 59.03 -33.98
CA GLY A 147 -47.41 58.91 -32.64
C GLY A 147 -48.10 57.85 -31.76
N ASP A 148 -49.42 57.69 -31.91
CA ASP A 148 -50.21 56.68 -31.18
C ASP A 148 -49.89 55.26 -31.66
N ASP A 149 -49.63 55.07 -32.96
CA ASP A 149 -49.21 53.77 -33.52
C ASP A 149 -47.85 53.33 -32.93
N ILE A 150 -46.90 54.27 -32.81
CA ILE A 150 -45.59 54.02 -32.20
C ILE A 150 -45.75 53.66 -30.71
N ALA A 151 -46.61 54.36 -29.98
CA ALA A 151 -46.88 54.07 -28.57
C ALA A 151 -47.51 52.68 -28.39
N LEU A 152 -48.41 52.29 -29.28
CA LEU A 152 -49.02 50.96 -29.28
C LEU A 152 -47.98 49.86 -29.52
N ILE A 153 -47.08 50.03 -30.48
CA ILE A 153 -46.03 49.06 -30.77
C ILE A 153 -45.05 48.93 -29.59
N LYS A 154 -44.65 50.04 -28.98
CA LYS A 154 -43.85 50.02 -27.74
C LYS A 154 -44.56 49.26 -26.62
N THR A 155 -45.87 49.43 -26.47
CA THR A 155 -46.67 48.69 -25.48
C THR A 155 -46.63 47.19 -25.74
N ILE A 156 -46.77 46.76 -27.00
CA ILE A 156 -46.73 45.34 -27.38
C ILE A 156 -45.33 44.76 -27.14
N ALA A 157 -44.27 45.49 -27.51
CA ALA A 157 -42.89 45.09 -27.24
C ALA A 157 -42.65 44.89 -25.73
N ALA A 158 -43.11 45.81 -24.88
CA ALA A 158 -42.99 45.69 -23.42
C ALA A 158 -43.79 44.50 -22.84
N VAL A 159 -44.97 44.19 -23.40
CA VAL A 159 -45.75 43.01 -23.00
C VAL A 159 -45.01 41.71 -23.35
N ILE A 160 -44.44 41.63 -24.56
CA ILE A 160 -43.62 40.48 -24.98
C ILE A 160 -42.39 40.35 -24.08
N GLU A 161 -41.73 41.47 -23.78
CA GLU A 161 -40.58 41.52 -22.87
C GLU A 161 -40.89 40.96 -21.48
N SER A 162 -41.95 41.43 -20.85
CA SER A 162 -42.36 40.99 -19.51
C SER A 162 -42.71 39.50 -19.47
N ALA A 163 -43.36 38.97 -20.51
CA ALA A 163 -43.70 37.56 -20.60
C ALA A 163 -42.45 36.68 -20.70
N LEU A 164 -41.48 37.06 -21.53
CA LEU A 164 -40.21 36.35 -21.70
C LEU A 164 -39.38 36.34 -20.40
N SER A 165 -39.22 37.51 -19.76
CA SER A 165 -38.47 37.61 -18.48
C SER A 165 -39.08 36.75 -17.37
N ARG A 166 -40.41 36.63 -17.32
CA ARG A 166 -41.11 35.78 -16.35
C ARG A 166 -40.85 34.29 -16.59
N GLU A 167 -40.94 33.82 -17.83
CA GLU A 167 -40.71 32.41 -18.17
C GLU A 167 -39.25 32.01 -17.87
N GLU A 168 -38.30 32.85 -18.27
CA GLU A 168 -36.87 32.63 -18.03
C GLU A 168 -36.55 32.56 -16.53
N SER A 169 -37.13 33.44 -15.71
CA SER A 169 -37.00 33.42 -14.25
C SER A 169 -37.52 32.13 -13.61
N LEU A 170 -38.65 31.60 -14.10
CA LEU A 170 -39.23 30.36 -13.60
C LEU A 170 -38.34 29.15 -13.91
N VAL A 171 -37.81 29.07 -15.12
CA VAL A 171 -36.87 28.02 -15.53
C VAL A 171 -35.60 28.06 -14.66
N TRP A 172 -35.06 29.26 -14.43
CA TRP A 172 -33.85 29.43 -13.62
C TRP A 172 -34.08 29.05 -12.15
N LYS A 173 -35.21 29.46 -11.56
CA LYS A 173 -35.61 29.08 -10.21
C LYS A 173 -35.72 27.54 -10.08
N LYS A 174 -36.31 26.88 -11.07
CA LYS A 174 -36.41 25.41 -11.10
C LYS A 174 -35.03 24.75 -11.13
N ARG A 175 -34.15 25.16 -12.06
CA ARG A 175 -32.78 24.63 -12.16
C ARG A 175 -31.98 24.80 -10.87
N ARG A 176 -32.14 25.94 -10.20
CA ARG A 176 -31.45 26.23 -8.92
C ARG A 176 -31.95 25.33 -7.80
N LEU A 177 -33.26 25.10 -7.70
CA LEU A 177 -33.83 24.15 -6.74
C LEU A 177 -33.37 22.71 -7.01
N ASP A 178 -33.35 22.28 -8.26
CA ASP A 178 -32.87 20.94 -8.64
C ASP A 178 -31.38 20.75 -8.31
N SER A 179 -30.58 21.80 -8.48
CA SER A 179 -29.16 21.80 -8.10
C SER A 179 -28.96 21.67 -6.59
N LEU A 180 -29.72 22.44 -5.79
CA LEU A 180 -29.68 22.36 -4.32
C LEU A 180 -30.08 20.97 -3.81
N ARG A 181 -31.16 20.38 -4.34
CA ARG A 181 -31.58 19.01 -4.02
C ARG A 181 -30.53 17.97 -4.38
N SER A 182 -29.81 18.18 -5.48
CA SER A 182 -28.73 17.28 -5.89
C SER A 182 -27.51 17.39 -4.97
N MET A 183 -27.15 18.59 -4.51
CA MET A 183 -26.10 18.78 -3.51
C MET A 183 -26.44 18.12 -2.18
N GLN A 184 -27.68 18.24 -1.70
CA GLN A 184 -28.16 17.56 -0.48
C GLN A 184 -27.99 16.04 -0.56
N ARG A 185 -28.37 15.45 -1.70
CA ARG A 185 -28.18 14.01 -1.94
C ARG A 185 -26.71 13.61 -1.99
N LEU A 186 -25.88 14.36 -2.71
CA LEU A 186 -24.44 14.04 -2.85
C LEU A 186 -23.68 14.17 -1.52
N ALA A 187 -24.03 15.14 -0.69
CA ALA A 187 -23.43 15.33 0.62
C ALA A 187 -24.02 14.42 1.71
N ASN A 188 -25.07 13.65 1.38
CA ASN A 188 -25.92 12.93 2.34
C ASN A 188 -26.42 13.83 3.48
N ILE A 189 -26.75 15.09 3.18
CA ILE A 189 -27.24 16.08 4.14
C ILE A 189 -28.72 16.35 3.90
N GLY A 190 -29.54 15.99 4.87
CA GLY A 190 -30.93 16.39 4.98
C GLY A 190 -31.11 17.72 5.72
N PHE A 191 -32.23 18.37 5.45
CA PHE A 191 -32.73 19.52 6.20
C PHE A 191 -33.97 19.12 7.01
N TRP A 192 -34.09 19.66 8.22
CA TRP A 192 -35.25 19.49 9.07
C TRP A 192 -35.64 20.82 9.72
N GLU A 193 -36.91 20.94 10.04
CA GLU A 193 -37.49 22.11 10.68
C GLU A 193 -38.65 21.69 11.56
N VAL A 194 -38.81 22.37 12.69
CA VAL A 194 -39.92 22.21 13.63
C VAL A 194 -40.50 23.59 13.89
N ASP A 195 -41.77 23.77 13.55
CA ASP A 195 -42.56 24.91 13.99
C ASP A 195 -43.01 24.64 15.43
N VAL A 196 -42.48 25.41 16.38
CA VAL A 196 -42.65 25.15 17.82
C VAL A 196 -44.08 25.48 18.27
N GLN A 197 -44.75 26.42 17.60
CA GLN A 197 -46.11 26.84 17.97
C GLN A 197 -47.17 25.83 17.52
N SER A 198 -47.02 25.29 16.30
CA SER A 198 -47.95 24.32 15.73
C SER A 198 -47.55 22.86 15.98
N GLY A 199 -46.31 22.61 16.41
CA GLY A 199 -45.75 21.27 16.59
C GLY A 199 -45.48 20.54 15.28
N LYS A 200 -45.57 21.21 14.12
CA LYS A 200 -45.36 20.58 12.81
C LYS A 200 -43.88 20.40 12.53
N VAL A 201 -43.51 19.19 12.14
CA VAL A 201 -42.15 18.85 11.73
C VAL A 201 -42.08 18.69 10.21
N TYR A 202 -41.14 19.38 9.60
CA TYR A 202 -40.79 19.23 8.21
C TYR A 202 -39.46 18.50 8.06
N TRP A 203 -39.45 17.45 7.25
CA TRP A 203 -38.25 16.76 6.82
C TRP A 203 -38.13 16.83 5.30
N SER A 204 -36.94 17.21 4.84
CA SER A 204 -36.56 17.07 3.44
C SER A 204 -36.56 15.60 3.00
N ASP A 205 -36.65 15.36 1.69
CA ASP A 205 -36.56 14.03 1.08
C ASP A 205 -35.30 13.27 1.54
N GLN A 206 -34.18 13.98 1.67
CA GLN A 206 -32.92 13.38 2.12
C GLN A 206 -32.96 13.00 3.61
N THR A 207 -33.57 13.81 4.49
CA THR A 207 -33.75 13.45 5.91
C THR A 207 -34.59 12.19 6.03
N ARG A 208 -35.69 12.09 5.26
CA ARG A 208 -36.55 10.90 5.20
C ARG A 208 -35.77 9.67 4.73
N PHE A 209 -34.94 9.84 3.70
CA PHE A 209 -34.08 8.79 3.17
C PHE A 209 -33.08 8.26 4.21
N ILE A 210 -32.43 9.15 4.98
CA ILE A 210 -31.48 8.74 6.04
C ILE A 210 -32.19 7.94 7.14
N HIS A 211 -33.43 8.34 7.49
CA HIS A 211 -34.25 7.63 8.48
C HIS A 211 -34.93 6.36 7.93
N GLU A 212 -34.89 6.14 6.61
CA GLU A 212 -35.52 5.02 5.90
C GLU A 212 -37.04 4.91 6.11
N VAL A 213 -37.70 6.05 6.34
CA VAL A 213 -39.14 6.12 6.54
C VAL A 213 -39.90 6.10 5.20
N PRO A 214 -41.13 5.57 5.15
CA PRO A 214 -41.96 5.62 3.95
C PRO A 214 -42.46 7.04 3.64
N ASP A 215 -42.88 7.28 2.40
CA ASP A 215 -43.29 8.61 1.92
C ASP A 215 -44.50 9.19 2.66
N ASP A 216 -45.37 8.34 3.20
CA ASP A 216 -46.55 8.69 4.00
C ASP A 216 -46.26 8.91 5.49
N PHE A 217 -45.01 8.72 5.92
CA PHE A 217 -44.62 8.98 7.31
C PHE A 217 -44.71 10.46 7.65
N GLU A 218 -45.46 10.81 8.69
CA GLU A 218 -45.54 12.16 9.23
C GLU A 218 -44.71 12.27 10.52
N PRO A 219 -43.55 12.96 10.50
CA PRO A 219 -42.74 13.13 11.69
C PRO A 219 -43.42 14.08 12.68
N ASN A 220 -43.19 13.83 13.96
CA ASN A 220 -43.41 14.79 15.04
C ASN A 220 -42.15 14.82 15.91
N LEU A 221 -42.08 15.71 16.89
CA LEU A 221 -40.86 15.88 17.68
C LEU A 221 -40.49 14.63 18.48
N GLU A 222 -41.48 13.93 19.05
CA GLU A 222 -41.28 12.69 19.82
C GLU A 222 -40.79 11.56 18.90
N SER A 223 -41.48 11.34 17.77
CA SER A 223 -41.09 10.29 16.81
C SER A 223 -39.72 10.56 16.18
N ALA A 224 -39.34 11.82 15.98
CA ALA A 224 -38.01 12.20 15.53
C ALA A 224 -36.92 11.84 16.56
N ILE A 225 -37.19 12.04 17.85
CA ILE A 225 -36.24 11.72 18.93
C ILE A 225 -36.12 10.21 19.14
N ASP A 226 -37.19 9.46 18.92
CA ASP A 226 -37.20 8.00 19.09
C ASP A 226 -36.25 7.25 18.14
N PHE A 227 -35.94 7.81 16.97
CA PHE A 227 -34.94 7.23 16.08
C PHE A 227 -33.53 7.26 16.68
N TYR A 228 -33.20 8.15 17.62
CA TYR A 228 -31.88 8.11 18.24
C TYR A 228 -31.76 6.92 19.18
N LYS A 229 -30.61 6.24 19.11
CA LYS A 229 -30.34 5.03 19.89
C LYS A 229 -30.51 5.29 21.39
N GLU A 230 -31.26 4.41 22.05
CA GLU A 230 -31.54 4.52 23.48
C GLU A 230 -30.25 4.52 24.31
N GLY A 231 -30.28 5.26 25.43
CA GLY A 231 -29.13 5.50 26.30
C GLY A 231 -28.46 6.83 25.99
N SER A 232 -27.12 6.84 25.99
CA SER A 232 -26.32 8.08 25.93
C SER A 232 -26.57 8.94 24.68
N ASP A 233 -26.92 8.33 23.55
CA ASP A 233 -27.13 9.06 22.29
C ASP A 233 -28.43 9.88 22.32
N ARG A 234 -29.53 9.25 22.73
CA ARG A 234 -30.83 9.92 22.89
C ARG A 234 -30.81 10.98 23.98
N GLU A 235 -30.17 10.71 25.12
CA GLU A 235 -30.01 11.69 26.21
C GLU A 235 -29.27 12.95 25.76
N ARG A 236 -28.20 12.79 24.96
CA ARG A 236 -27.43 13.93 24.44
C ARG A 236 -28.24 14.81 23.48
N ILE A 237 -29.06 14.19 22.61
CA ILE A 237 -29.95 14.94 21.70
C ILE A 237 -31.03 15.66 22.47
N LEU A 238 -31.69 15.00 23.42
CA LEU A 238 -32.72 15.62 24.25
C LEU A 238 -32.20 16.87 24.96
N ALA A 239 -31.06 16.76 25.65
CA ALA A 239 -30.45 17.89 26.33
C ALA A 239 -30.05 19.02 25.37
N ALA A 240 -29.60 18.70 24.16
CA ALA A 240 -29.24 19.69 23.15
C ALA A 240 -30.47 20.43 22.61
N VAL A 241 -31.57 19.72 22.34
CA VAL A 241 -32.84 20.30 21.88
C VAL A 241 -33.45 21.20 22.96
N GLU A 242 -33.47 20.75 24.22
CA GLU A 242 -33.94 21.54 25.36
C GLU A 242 -33.13 22.83 25.52
N ALA A 243 -31.80 22.75 25.52
CA ALA A 243 -30.92 23.92 25.61
C ALA A 243 -31.09 24.88 24.42
N GLY A 244 -31.39 24.35 23.23
CA GLY A 244 -31.75 25.11 22.05
C GLY A 244 -33.07 25.86 22.20
N MET A 245 -34.11 25.20 22.71
CA MET A 245 -35.43 25.81 22.92
C MET A 245 -35.44 26.87 24.02
N GLU A 246 -34.72 26.65 25.13
CA GLU A 246 -34.71 27.57 26.26
C GLU A 246 -33.77 28.77 26.05
N ASN A 247 -32.56 28.50 25.55
CA ASN A 247 -31.46 29.47 25.57
C ASN A 247 -30.96 29.84 24.16
N GLY A 248 -31.48 29.20 23.10
CA GLY A 248 -31.01 29.40 21.74
C GLY A 248 -29.61 28.85 21.47
N THR A 249 -29.17 27.87 22.25
CA THR A 249 -27.83 27.29 22.09
C THR A 249 -27.80 26.38 20.86
N PRO A 250 -26.97 26.66 19.83
CA PRO A 250 -26.85 25.78 18.68
C PRO A 250 -26.10 24.50 19.06
N TRP A 251 -26.38 23.40 18.38
CA TRP A 251 -25.71 22.12 18.59
C TRP A 251 -25.20 21.50 17.31
N ASN A 252 -24.13 20.71 17.44
CA ASN A 252 -23.60 19.82 16.40
C ASN A 252 -23.06 18.58 17.10
N ILE A 253 -23.78 17.47 17.01
CA ILE A 253 -23.43 16.24 17.72
C ILE A 253 -23.48 15.01 16.82
N GLU A 254 -22.41 14.22 16.89
CA GLU A 254 -22.35 12.88 16.30
C GLU A 254 -23.00 11.88 17.27
N VAL A 255 -24.05 11.20 16.80
CA VAL A 255 -24.85 10.24 17.57
C VAL A 255 -25.29 9.08 16.70
N ARG A 256 -25.70 7.98 17.34
CA ARG A 256 -26.25 6.81 16.64
C ARG A 256 -27.75 6.93 16.47
N LEU A 257 -28.19 6.65 15.25
CA LEU A 257 -29.58 6.52 14.83
C LEU A 257 -29.90 5.03 14.64
N VAL A 258 -31.12 4.62 14.98
CA VAL A 258 -31.73 3.35 14.57
C VAL A 258 -32.77 3.70 13.53
N THR A 259 -32.55 3.34 12.26
CA THR A 259 -33.46 3.66 11.15
C THR A 259 -34.81 2.96 11.29
N TYR A 260 -35.79 3.34 10.48
CA TYR A 260 -37.10 2.68 10.45
C TYR A 260 -37.00 1.18 10.15
N SER A 261 -36.00 0.75 9.37
CA SER A 261 -35.74 -0.66 9.09
C SER A 261 -34.98 -1.39 10.22
N GLY A 262 -34.61 -0.70 11.29
CA GLY A 262 -33.83 -1.23 12.41
C GLY A 262 -32.32 -1.24 12.22
N GLN A 263 -31.77 -0.55 11.22
CA GLN A 263 -30.31 -0.45 11.02
C GLN A 263 -29.70 0.65 11.88
N GLU A 264 -28.50 0.41 12.41
CA GLU A 264 -27.76 1.44 13.14
C GLU A 264 -26.91 2.29 12.20
N LYS A 265 -27.09 3.62 12.22
CA LYS A 265 -26.30 4.59 11.45
C LYS A 265 -25.67 5.64 12.37
N TRP A 266 -24.53 6.18 11.97
CA TRP A 266 -23.98 7.37 12.63
C TRP A 266 -24.45 8.59 11.88
N VAL A 267 -24.95 9.58 12.61
CA VAL A 267 -25.46 10.82 12.06
C VAL A 267 -24.85 12.01 12.79
N ALA A 268 -24.62 13.09 12.05
CA ALA A 268 -24.36 14.40 12.63
C ALA A 268 -25.67 15.18 12.64
N ALA A 269 -26.17 15.47 13.84
CA ALA A 269 -27.36 16.27 14.05
C ALA A 269 -26.93 17.70 14.41
N LEU A 270 -27.24 18.64 13.51
CA LEU A 270 -27.02 20.06 13.70
C LEU A 270 -28.37 20.73 13.90
N GLY A 271 -28.46 21.68 14.82
CA GLY A 271 -29.67 22.46 15.02
C GLY A 271 -29.43 23.83 15.62
N GLU A 272 -30.31 24.74 15.24
CA GLU A 272 -30.39 26.12 15.68
C GLU A 272 -31.85 26.47 16.01
N ALA A 273 -32.04 27.52 16.80
CA ALA A 273 -33.34 27.99 17.23
C ALA A 273 -33.56 29.45 16.82
N GLU A 274 -34.76 29.75 16.34
CA GLU A 274 -35.22 31.08 15.95
C GLU A 274 -36.23 31.58 16.99
N PHE A 275 -36.03 32.82 17.47
CA PHE A 275 -36.84 33.42 18.53
C PHE A 275 -37.56 34.67 18.04
N GLU A 276 -38.82 34.81 18.44
CA GLU A 276 -39.59 36.05 18.32
C GLU A 276 -40.11 36.46 19.71
N ASN A 277 -39.94 37.73 20.08
CA ASN A 277 -40.37 38.27 21.38
C ASN A 277 -39.89 37.46 22.60
N GLY A 278 -38.71 36.84 22.51
CA GLY A 278 -38.13 36.03 23.60
C GLY A 278 -38.71 34.63 23.74
N GLN A 279 -39.54 34.18 22.79
CA GLN A 279 -40.04 32.80 22.72
C GLN A 279 -39.48 32.10 21.48
N CYS A 280 -39.08 30.84 21.64
CA CYS A 280 -38.64 30.02 20.51
C CYS A 280 -39.84 29.72 19.61
N VAL A 281 -39.77 30.14 18.35
CA VAL A 281 -40.83 29.93 17.36
C VAL A 281 -40.52 28.80 16.41
N ARG A 282 -39.24 28.48 16.20
CA ARG A 282 -38.80 27.49 15.22
C ARG A 282 -37.46 26.88 15.60
N LEU A 283 -37.33 25.57 15.40
CA LEU A 283 -36.04 24.87 15.39
C LEU A 283 -35.75 24.41 13.97
N PHE A 284 -34.52 24.51 13.51
CA PHE A 284 -34.15 24.01 12.20
C PHE A 284 -32.69 23.61 12.15
N GLY A 285 -32.33 22.78 11.17
CA GLY A 285 -30.94 22.37 11.06
C GLY A 285 -30.67 21.35 9.97
N ALA A 286 -29.46 20.81 10.03
CA ALA A 286 -28.95 19.83 9.10
C ALA A 286 -28.85 18.46 9.78
N PHE A 287 -29.05 17.41 8.99
CA PHE A 287 -28.98 16.03 9.44
C PHE A 287 -28.19 15.23 8.43
N GLN A 288 -26.98 14.81 8.80
CA GLN A 288 -26.04 14.19 7.87
C GLN A 288 -25.79 12.73 8.22
N ASP A 289 -25.81 11.84 7.23
CA ASP A 289 -25.29 10.48 7.38
C ASP A 289 -23.76 10.51 7.32
N ILE A 290 -23.12 10.16 8.44
CA ILE A 290 -21.66 10.08 8.60
C ILE A 290 -21.22 8.63 8.92
N HIS A 291 -22.07 7.64 8.65
CA HIS A 291 -21.81 6.26 9.01
C HIS A 291 -20.50 5.73 8.42
N THR A 292 -20.32 5.88 7.11
CA THR A 292 -19.11 5.45 6.43
C THR A 292 -17.87 6.17 6.95
N ASP A 293 -17.97 7.47 7.24
CA ASP A 293 -16.84 8.27 7.74
C ASP A 293 -16.38 7.82 9.14
N VAL A 294 -17.33 7.59 10.05
CA VAL A 294 -17.02 7.11 11.40
C VAL A 294 -16.41 5.72 11.37
N ILE A 295 -16.95 4.80 10.57
CA ILE A 295 -16.41 3.44 10.41
C ILE A 295 -14.98 3.49 9.86
N ASN A 296 -14.75 4.26 8.80
CA ASN A 296 -13.42 4.43 8.21
C ASN A 296 -12.42 5.06 9.20
N ARG A 297 -12.85 6.08 9.95
CA ARG A 297 -12.03 6.73 10.99
C ARG A 297 -11.62 5.74 12.08
N ASN A 298 -12.54 4.90 12.53
CA ASN A 298 -12.27 3.90 13.56
C ASN A 298 -11.34 2.79 13.05
N GLN A 299 -11.58 2.28 11.84
CA GLN A 299 -10.70 1.29 11.21
C GLN A 299 -9.28 1.84 11.00
N LEU A 300 -9.16 3.10 10.59
CA LEU A 300 -7.86 3.75 10.43
C LEU A 300 -7.12 3.87 11.77
N ALA A 301 -7.84 4.25 12.84
CA ALA A 301 -7.26 4.35 14.17
C ALA A 301 -6.77 2.98 14.69
N GLU A 302 -7.56 1.93 14.50
CA GLU A 302 -7.19 0.56 14.86
C GLU A 302 -5.95 0.08 14.09
N LYS A 303 -5.94 0.24 12.75
CA LYS A 303 -4.79 -0.14 11.91
C LYS A 303 -3.53 0.65 12.27
N LYS A 304 -3.67 1.93 12.62
CA LYS A 304 -2.56 2.75 13.11
C LYS A 304 -2.00 2.21 14.43
N GLN A 305 -2.87 1.88 15.38
CA GLN A 305 -2.47 1.33 16.68
C GLN A 305 -1.76 -0.03 16.52
N GLU A 306 -2.26 -0.89 15.65
CA GLU A 306 -1.60 -2.18 15.31
C GLU A 306 -0.19 -1.95 14.74
N ALA A 307 -0.04 -1.00 13.80
CA ALA A 307 1.25 -0.68 13.19
C ALA A 307 2.25 -0.09 14.20
N GLU A 308 1.80 0.81 15.07
CA GLU A 308 2.63 1.40 16.13
C GLU A 308 3.11 0.35 17.14
N ALA A 309 2.23 -0.58 17.54
CA ALA A 309 2.60 -1.68 18.42
C ALA A 309 3.66 -2.60 17.79
N LEU A 310 3.52 -2.91 16.50
CA LEU A 310 4.49 -3.72 15.75
C LEU A 310 5.85 -3.01 15.62
N LEU A 311 5.85 -1.70 15.35
CA LEU A 311 7.07 -0.89 15.31
C LEU A 311 7.79 -0.84 16.65
N LEU A 312 7.05 -0.67 17.75
CA LEU A 312 7.61 -0.65 19.09
C LEU A 312 8.26 -2.00 19.43
N ALA A 313 7.57 -3.11 19.13
CA ALA A 313 8.11 -4.46 19.33
C ALA A 313 9.41 -4.68 18.53
N ARG A 314 9.45 -4.22 17.27
CA ARG A 314 10.64 -4.30 16.42
C ARG A 314 11.80 -3.48 16.96
N SER A 315 11.53 -2.27 17.46
CA SER A 315 12.56 -1.42 18.08
C SER A 315 13.14 -2.05 19.35
N GLN A 316 12.30 -2.68 20.19
CA GLN A 316 12.75 -3.38 21.39
C GLN A 316 13.62 -4.59 21.06
N LEU A 317 13.29 -5.32 19.99
CA LEU A 317 14.10 -6.44 19.48
C LEU A 317 15.51 -5.98 19.09
N ILE A 318 15.62 -4.91 18.30
CA ILE A 318 16.93 -4.37 17.87
C ILE A 318 17.76 -3.91 19.07
N ALA A 319 17.14 -3.23 20.03
CA ALA A 319 17.83 -2.81 21.25
C ALA A 319 18.40 -4.00 22.04
N LYS A 320 17.64 -5.10 22.12
CA LYS A 320 18.08 -6.34 22.77
C LYS A 320 19.24 -7.00 22.02
N VAL A 321 19.16 -7.10 20.69
CA VAL A 321 20.28 -7.60 19.85
C VAL A 321 21.55 -6.78 20.09
N SER A 322 21.45 -5.46 20.09
CA SER A 322 22.61 -4.59 20.30
C SER A 322 23.27 -4.82 21.67
N HIS A 323 22.47 -5.02 22.73
CA HIS A 323 22.99 -5.32 24.05
C HIS A 323 23.72 -6.67 24.10
N GLU A 324 23.11 -7.71 23.53
CA GLU A 324 23.69 -9.06 23.51
C GLU A 324 24.98 -9.13 22.68
N LEU A 325 25.11 -8.31 21.62
CA LEU A 325 26.35 -8.19 20.84
C LEU A 325 27.44 -7.41 21.60
N ARG A 326 27.07 -6.37 22.37
CA ARG A 326 28.04 -5.52 23.08
C ARG A 326 28.80 -6.27 24.19
N THR A 327 28.14 -7.18 24.88
CA THR A 327 28.72 -7.94 26.00
C THR A 327 29.97 -8.75 25.60
N PRO A 328 29.93 -9.64 24.58
CA PRO A 328 31.13 -10.37 24.15
C PRO A 328 32.17 -9.45 23.51
N ILE A 329 31.77 -8.38 22.80
CA ILE A 329 32.73 -7.38 22.26
C ILE A 329 33.56 -6.73 23.38
N ASN A 330 32.91 -6.37 24.48
CA ASN A 330 33.58 -5.82 25.66
C ASN A 330 34.48 -6.86 26.35
N GLY A 331 34.07 -8.13 26.37
CA GLY A 331 34.90 -9.24 26.84
C GLY A 331 36.18 -9.40 26.04
N ILE A 332 36.08 -9.43 24.70
CA ILE A 332 37.23 -9.51 23.79
C ILE A 332 38.14 -8.30 23.98
N SER A 333 37.57 -7.10 23.86
CA SER A 333 38.34 -5.84 23.91
C SER A 333 39.00 -5.65 25.27
N GLY A 334 38.30 -5.94 26.36
CA GLY A 334 38.83 -5.80 27.72
C GLY A 334 39.96 -6.80 28.00
N MET A 335 39.81 -8.06 27.58
CA MET A 335 40.89 -9.04 27.75
C MET A 335 42.12 -8.67 26.93
N LEU A 336 41.94 -8.27 25.67
CA LEU A 336 43.03 -7.86 24.79
C LEU A 336 43.72 -6.56 25.25
N GLN A 337 42.97 -5.55 25.72
CA GLN A 337 43.53 -4.30 26.24
C GLN A 337 44.37 -4.48 27.51
N THR A 338 44.06 -5.50 28.31
CA THR A 338 44.80 -5.82 29.53
C THR A 338 45.97 -6.79 29.29
N LEU A 339 46.28 -7.11 28.02
CA LEU A 339 47.51 -7.78 27.64
C LEU A 339 48.66 -6.77 27.71
N HIS A 340 49.53 -6.94 28.69
CA HIS A 340 50.76 -6.17 28.84
C HIS A 340 51.98 -7.08 28.80
N ALA A 341 53.10 -6.56 28.32
CA ALA A 341 54.36 -7.28 28.33
C ALA A 341 54.78 -7.61 29.78
N GLY A 342 55.16 -8.87 30.03
CA GLY A 342 55.59 -9.35 31.36
C GLY A 342 54.52 -10.05 32.20
N LEU A 343 53.35 -10.38 31.63
CA LEU A 343 52.37 -11.27 32.28
C LEU A 343 52.92 -12.69 32.44
N ASP A 344 52.53 -13.34 33.54
CA ASP A 344 52.71 -14.79 33.71
C ASP A 344 52.01 -15.54 32.57
N LYS A 345 52.62 -16.62 32.09
CA LYS A 345 52.11 -17.46 31.02
C LYS A 345 50.70 -17.98 31.33
N ASP A 346 50.44 -18.38 32.58
CA ASP A 346 49.12 -18.92 32.97
C ASP A 346 48.01 -17.84 32.92
N ILE A 347 48.36 -16.59 33.30
CA ILE A 347 47.43 -15.45 33.23
C ILE A 347 47.19 -15.05 31.77
N LEU A 348 48.25 -15.04 30.96
CA LEU A 348 48.17 -14.77 29.53
C LEU A 348 47.26 -15.79 28.82
N GLU A 349 47.48 -17.09 29.05
CA GLU A 349 46.66 -18.16 28.48
C GLU A 349 45.20 -18.03 28.93
N THR A 350 44.94 -17.73 30.20
CA THR A 350 43.58 -17.53 30.71
C THR A 350 42.88 -16.34 30.03
N LYS A 351 43.57 -15.20 29.87
CA LYS A 351 42.99 -14.00 29.22
C LYS A 351 42.71 -14.24 27.74
N ILE A 352 43.64 -14.88 27.02
CA ILE A 352 43.44 -15.27 25.62
C ILE A 352 42.27 -16.24 25.51
N ALA A 353 42.16 -17.23 26.40
CA ALA A 353 41.05 -18.18 26.41
C ALA A 353 39.70 -17.47 26.61
N ILE A 354 39.60 -16.51 27.53
CA ILE A 354 38.37 -15.72 27.75
C ILE A 354 38.03 -14.86 26.52
N ALA A 355 39.03 -14.22 25.90
CA ALA A 355 38.84 -13.45 24.68
C ALA A 355 38.35 -14.34 23.53
N LEU A 356 38.95 -15.51 23.36
CA LEU A 356 38.58 -16.48 22.32
C LEU A 356 37.16 -17.02 22.53
N GLN A 357 36.81 -17.38 23.77
CA GLN A 357 35.46 -17.83 24.13
C GLN A 357 34.41 -16.72 23.88
N SER A 358 34.76 -15.47 24.17
CA SER A 358 33.90 -14.32 23.89
C SER A 358 33.72 -14.11 22.38
N SER A 359 34.77 -14.28 21.58
CA SER A 359 34.73 -14.23 20.11
C SER A 359 33.82 -15.32 19.53
N GLN A 360 34.00 -16.57 19.96
CA GLN A 360 33.14 -17.69 19.53
C GLN A 360 31.67 -17.45 19.88
N THR A 361 31.40 -16.88 21.06
CA THR A 361 30.04 -16.50 21.48
C THR A 361 29.45 -15.43 20.56
N LEU A 362 30.23 -14.42 20.19
CA LEU A 362 29.82 -13.35 19.27
C LEU A 362 29.49 -13.90 17.87
N VAL A 363 30.35 -14.75 17.33
CA VAL A 363 30.12 -15.38 16.01
C VAL A 363 28.82 -16.18 16.01
N ARG A 364 28.58 -16.99 17.06
CA ARG A 364 27.32 -17.72 17.22
C ARG A 364 26.11 -16.77 17.30
N LEU A 365 26.20 -15.68 18.06
CA LEU A 365 25.15 -14.67 18.17
C LEU A 365 24.83 -14.00 16.82
N ILE A 366 25.85 -13.65 16.05
CA ILE A 366 25.69 -13.06 14.72
C ILE A 366 24.99 -14.05 13.80
N ASN A 367 25.42 -15.31 13.80
CA ASN A 367 24.79 -16.35 12.98
C ASN A 367 23.33 -16.61 13.40
N ASP A 368 23.03 -16.65 14.71
CA ASP A 368 21.65 -16.76 15.21
C ASP A 368 20.77 -15.57 14.73
N VAL A 369 21.30 -14.35 14.76
CA VAL A 369 20.58 -13.15 14.30
C VAL A 369 20.36 -13.17 12.79
N LEU A 370 21.36 -13.60 12.02
CA LEU A 370 21.25 -13.74 10.57
C LEU A 370 20.26 -14.82 10.18
N ASP A 371 20.30 -15.98 10.85
CA ASP A 371 19.33 -17.06 10.64
C ASP A 371 17.91 -16.58 10.99
N TYR A 372 17.73 -15.89 12.11
CA TYR A 372 16.44 -15.30 12.46
C TYR A 372 15.96 -14.28 11.41
N SER A 373 16.85 -13.42 10.90
CA SER A 373 16.51 -12.46 9.85
C SER A 373 16.07 -13.14 8.55
N LYS A 374 16.72 -14.25 8.17
CA LYS A 374 16.33 -15.04 7.00
C LYS A 374 15.00 -15.76 7.20
N ILE A 375 14.72 -16.20 8.42
CA ILE A 375 13.43 -16.81 8.79
C ILE A 375 12.31 -15.77 8.75
N ASP A 376 12.49 -14.61 9.38
CA ASP A 376 11.48 -13.54 9.48
C ASP A 376 11.10 -12.95 8.10
N SER A 377 12.06 -12.94 7.17
CA SER A 377 11.84 -12.54 5.76
C SER A 377 11.27 -13.65 4.88
N GLY A 378 11.19 -14.89 5.37
CA GLY A 378 10.78 -16.06 4.58
C GLY A 378 11.82 -16.51 3.54
N GLU A 379 13.06 -16.06 3.65
CA GLU A 379 14.17 -16.35 2.72
C GLU A 379 15.00 -17.58 3.13
N LEU A 380 14.62 -18.29 4.20
CA LEU A 380 15.33 -19.50 4.63
C LEU A 380 15.21 -20.61 3.56
N GLN A 381 16.31 -20.89 2.88
CA GLN A 381 16.43 -22.00 1.94
C GLN A 381 17.25 -23.15 2.55
N LEU A 382 16.70 -24.35 2.51
CA LEU A 382 17.42 -25.57 2.86
C LEU A 382 18.29 -26.01 1.67
N ALA A 383 19.48 -26.52 1.95
CA ALA A 383 20.38 -27.09 0.94
C ALA A 383 20.47 -28.62 1.13
N PRO A 384 19.45 -29.39 0.73
CA PRO A 384 19.44 -30.83 0.92
C PRO A 384 20.55 -31.51 0.12
N ALA A 385 21.20 -32.49 0.75
CA ALA A 385 22.14 -33.39 0.13
C ALA A 385 22.01 -34.80 0.75
N PRO A 386 22.53 -35.85 0.08
CA PRO A 386 22.56 -37.19 0.65
C PRO A 386 23.41 -37.26 1.94
N VAL A 387 22.78 -37.63 3.05
CA VAL A 387 23.35 -37.65 4.41
C VAL A 387 22.98 -38.95 5.12
N SER A 388 23.95 -39.57 5.82
CA SER A 388 23.67 -40.67 6.75
C SER A 388 23.32 -40.12 8.13
N LEU A 389 22.08 -40.38 8.59
CA LEU A 389 21.63 -39.99 9.93
C LEU A 389 22.49 -40.64 11.02
N ALA A 390 22.87 -41.91 10.84
CA ALA A 390 23.73 -42.62 11.77
C ALA A 390 25.08 -41.92 11.95
N ARG A 391 25.65 -41.37 10.86
CA ARG A 391 26.89 -40.61 10.92
C ARG A 391 26.72 -39.29 11.66
N VAL A 392 25.68 -38.52 11.36
CA VAL A 392 25.41 -37.23 12.01
C VAL A 392 25.32 -37.37 13.53
N PHE A 393 24.58 -38.36 14.02
CA PHE A 393 24.43 -38.58 15.46
C PHE A 393 25.67 -39.19 16.11
N SER A 394 26.43 -40.01 15.38
CA SER A 394 27.74 -40.48 15.86
C SER A 394 28.72 -39.33 16.04
N ASP A 395 28.77 -38.37 15.11
CA ASP A 395 29.60 -37.16 15.24
C ASP A 395 29.18 -36.33 16.46
N LEU A 396 27.88 -36.15 16.68
CA LEU A 396 27.35 -35.44 17.86
C LEU A 396 27.71 -36.17 19.16
N GLN A 397 27.61 -37.50 19.20
CA GLN A 397 27.99 -38.27 20.37
C GLN A 397 29.47 -38.09 20.72
N VAL A 398 30.37 -38.16 19.72
CA VAL A 398 31.82 -37.96 19.90
C VAL A 398 32.12 -36.55 20.38
N LEU A 399 31.39 -35.54 19.89
CA LEU A 399 31.56 -34.15 20.30
C LEU A 399 31.13 -33.90 21.75
N TYR A 400 29.98 -34.43 22.17
CA TYR A 400 29.38 -34.11 23.47
C TYR A 400 29.83 -35.02 24.61
N LEU A 401 30.32 -36.23 24.34
CA LEU A 401 30.77 -37.15 25.39
C LEU A 401 31.86 -36.54 26.29
N PRO A 402 32.96 -35.96 25.77
CA PRO A 402 33.99 -35.35 26.61
C PRO A 402 33.49 -34.12 27.38
N LEU A 403 32.54 -33.36 26.81
CA LEU A 403 31.96 -32.17 27.44
C LEU A 403 31.11 -32.54 28.65
N CYS A 404 30.30 -33.60 28.52
CA CYS A 404 29.50 -34.14 29.60
C CYS A 404 30.39 -34.77 30.70
N GLU A 405 31.41 -35.54 30.32
CA GLU A 405 32.36 -36.15 31.28
C GLU A 405 33.07 -35.09 32.11
N LYS A 406 33.52 -33.98 31.49
CA LYS A 406 34.16 -32.87 32.20
C LYS A 406 33.24 -32.21 33.24
N GLN A 407 31.93 -32.26 33.04
CA GLN A 407 30.92 -31.73 33.97
C GLN A 407 30.31 -32.79 34.89
N GLY A 408 30.76 -34.05 34.81
CA GLY A 408 30.22 -35.15 35.62
C GLY A 408 28.79 -35.56 35.23
N ILE A 409 28.40 -35.38 33.98
CA ILE A 409 27.08 -35.73 33.44
C ILE A 409 27.19 -37.04 32.64
N GLN A 410 26.29 -37.99 32.89
CA GLN A 410 26.20 -39.21 32.08
C GLN A 410 25.48 -38.93 30.76
N LEU A 411 26.10 -39.30 29.64
CA LEU A 411 25.52 -39.14 28.31
C LEU A 411 25.19 -40.51 27.70
N GLU A 412 23.93 -40.74 27.36
CA GLU A 412 23.45 -41.97 26.73
C GLU A 412 22.83 -41.67 25.36
N PHE A 413 23.28 -42.39 24.32
CA PHE A 413 22.66 -42.37 22.99
C PHE A 413 22.03 -43.73 22.72
N GLU A 414 20.71 -43.73 22.48
CA GLU A 414 19.92 -44.91 22.16
C GLU A 414 19.32 -44.75 20.76
N THR A 415 19.82 -45.51 19.79
CA THR A 415 19.48 -45.31 18.38
C THR A 415 18.77 -46.51 17.77
N HIS A 416 17.60 -46.27 17.17
CA HIS A 416 16.77 -47.23 16.48
C HIS A 416 16.57 -46.80 15.02
N TYR A 417 17.54 -47.16 14.17
CA TYR A 417 17.47 -46.87 12.74
C TYR A 417 16.66 -47.91 11.98
N CYS A 418 15.90 -47.47 10.97
CA CYS A 418 15.31 -48.37 9.99
C CYS A 418 16.39 -48.87 9.01
N LYS A 419 16.06 -49.79 8.10
CA LYS A 419 17.05 -50.38 7.17
C LYS A 419 17.73 -49.37 6.24
N GLN A 420 17.17 -48.18 6.08
CA GLN A 420 17.68 -47.11 5.23
C GLN A 420 17.97 -45.88 6.10
N ASP A 421 19.25 -45.56 6.29
CA ASP A 421 19.72 -44.46 7.13
C ASP A 421 20.17 -43.22 6.33
N TRP A 422 20.16 -43.33 4.99
CA TRP A 422 20.51 -42.26 4.06
C TRP A 422 19.26 -41.46 3.66
N VAL A 423 19.36 -40.15 3.83
CA VAL A 423 18.28 -39.18 3.57
C VAL A 423 18.79 -37.97 2.80
N ASP A 424 17.92 -37.32 2.04
CA ASP A 424 18.22 -36.05 1.38
C ASP A 424 17.90 -34.90 2.34
N ALA A 425 18.93 -34.41 3.04
CA ALA A 425 18.78 -33.49 4.16
C ALA A 425 19.88 -32.42 4.17
N ASP A 426 19.58 -31.28 4.79
CA ASP A 426 20.59 -30.26 5.07
C ASP A 426 21.33 -30.63 6.37
N GLU A 427 22.52 -31.23 6.23
CA GLU A 427 23.33 -31.72 7.36
C GLU A 427 23.66 -30.61 8.37
N VAL A 428 23.93 -29.40 7.89
CA VAL A 428 24.34 -28.26 8.73
C VAL A 428 23.17 -27.83 9.60
N ARG A 429 21.98 -27.69 9.02
CA ARG A 429 20.77 -27.32 9.76
C ARG A 429 20.32 -28.44 10.71
N LEU A 430 20.51 -29.69 10.32
CA LEU A 430 20.22 -30.83 11.18
C LEU A 430 21.14 -30.84 12.42
N LYS A 431 22.46 -30.67 12.22
CA LYS A 431 23.42 -30.54 13.31
C LYS A 431 23.10 -29.33 14.21
N GLN A 432 22.70 -28.20 13.62
CA GLN A 432 22.29 -26.99 14.36
C GLN A 432 21.09 -27.25 15.28
N ILE A 433 20.06 -27.96 14.81
CA ILE A 433 18.89 -28.34 15.62
C ILE A 433 19.33 -29.06 16.89
N PHE A 434 20.11 -30.14 16.73
CA PHE A 434 20.49 -30.98 17.84
C PHE A 434 21.53 -30.34 18.74
N SER A 435 22.53 -29.64 18.20
CA SER A 435 23.50 -28.89 19.00
C SER A 435 22.83 -27.83 19.86
N ASN A 436 21.79 -27.13 19.37
CA ASN A 436 21.07 -26.14 20.17
C ASN A 436 20.35 -26.77 21.37
N VAL A 437 19.72 -27.92 21.17
CA VAL A 437 19.02 -28.62 22.26
C VAL A 437 20.01 -29.28 23.23
N LEU A 438 21.07 -29.93 22.74
CA LEU A 438 22.12 -30.55 23.55
C LEU A 438 22.90 -29.51 24.37
N ASN A 439 23.22 -28.35 23.79
CA ASN A 439 23.84 -27.25 24.53
C ASN A 439 22.94 -26.73 25.66
N ASN A 440 21.62 -26.70 25.44
CA ASN A 440 20.68 -26.34 26.50
C ASN A 440 20.65 -27.40 27.61
N ALA A 441 20.60 -28.69 27.26
CA ALA A 441 20.63 -29.80 28.22
C ALA A 441 21.92 -29.77 29.06
N LEU A 442 23.08 -29.63 28.41
CA LEU A 442 24.40 -29.51 29.06
C LEU A 442 24.46 -28.30 29.99
N ARG A 443 23.89 -27.15 29.59
CA ARG A 443 23.92 -25.93 30.41
C ARG A 443 23.06 -26.03 31.67
N PHE A 444 21.94 -26.76 31.63
CA PHE A 444 20.94 -26.75 32.70
C PHE A 444 20.96 -27.99 33.59
N THR A 445 21.80 -28.98 33.27
CA THR A 445 22.04 -30.17 34.11
C THR A 445 23.35 -30.00 34.88
N PHE A 446 23.30 -30.16 36.21
CA PHE A 446 24.46 -30.04 37.08
C PHE A 446 24.67 -31.35 37.83
N GLY A 447 25.38 -32.29 37.19
CA GLY A 447 25.36 -33.70 37.61
C GLY A 447 24.02 -34.36 37.31
N GLY A 448 24.05 -35.62 36.88
CA GLY A 448 22.86 -36.35 36.42
C GLY A 448 23.08 -36.99 35.06
N GLN A 449 22.01 -37.06 34.25
CA GLN A 449 22.09 -37.67 32.92
C GLN A 449 21.44 -36.81 31.82
N ILE A 450 21.98 -36.96 30.62
CA ILE A 450 21.36 -36.53 29.37
C ILE A 450 21.18 -37.80 28.52
N LYS A 451 19.94 -38.07 28.14
CA LYS A 451 19.57 -39.21 27.30
C LYS A 451 19.06 -38.72 25.96
N VAL A 452 19.65 -39.24 24.88
CA VAL A 452 19.26 -38.95 23.50
C VAL A 452 18.73 -40.23 22.88
N THR A 453 17.43 -40.27 22.59
CA THR A 453 16.80 -41.40 21.89
C THR A 453 16.48 -40.99 20.47
N ILE A 454 16.95 -41.75 19.49
CA ILE A 454 16.75 -41.49 18.06
C ILE A 454 15.99 -42.66 17.47
N THR A 455 14.85 -42.38 16.84
CA THR A 455 14.05 -43.38 16.14
C THR A 455 13.76 -42.90 14.73
N THR A 456 13.99 -43.76 13.74
CA THR A 456 13.62 -43.45 12.34
C THR A 456 12.52 -44.41 11.87
N ILE A 457 11.49 -43.86 11.25
CA ILE A 457 10.33 -44.59 10.75
C ILE A 457 10.24 -44.34 9.25
N HIS A 458 10.26 -45.43 8.48
CA HIS A 458 10.13 -45.37 7.03
C HIS A 458 8.65 -45.32 6.63
N SER A 459 8.25 -44.30 5.88
CA SER A 459 6.87 -44.11 5.41
C SER A 459 6.86 -43.73 3.93
N GLY A 460 6.67 -44.71 3.06
CA GLY A 460 6.68 -44.50 1.60
C GLY A 460 8.06 -44.11 1.08
N SER A 461 8.19 -42.94 0.45
CA SER A 461 9.47 -42.38 -0.02
C SER A 461 10.13 -41.45 0.99
N MET A 462 9.58 -41.33 2.20
CA MET A 462 10.05 -40.42 3.24
C MET A 462 10.51 -41.21 4.47
N ILE A 463 11.53 -40.70 5.14
CA ILE A 463 11.97 -41.15 6.45
C ILE A 463 11.62 -40.06 7.45
N GLU A 464 10.85 -40.43 8.47
CA GLU A 464 10.57 -39.59 9.62
C GLU A 464 11.57 -39.90 10.74
N LEU A 465 12.29 -38.88 11.18
CA LEU A 465 13.19 -38.94 12.31
C LEU A 465 12.47 -38.34 13.54
N VAL A 466 12.32 -39.15 14.59
CA VAL A 466 11.82 -38.73 15.89
C VAL A 466 12.95 -38.85 16.90
N ALA A 467 13.42 -37.71 17.40
CA ALA A 467 14.49 -37.63 18.38
C ALA A 467 13.99 -37.04 19.70
N ARG A 468 14.37 -37.67 20.81
CA ARG A 468 14.04 -37.24 22.17
C ARG A 468 15.33 -36.90 22.90
N VAL A 469 15.43 -35.67 23.39
CA VAL A 469 16.57 -35.22 24.21
C VAL A 469 16.04 -34.93 25.60
N ALA A 470 16.33 -35.82 26.54
CA ALA A 470 15.90 -35.73 27.93
C ALA A 470 17.08 -35.39 28.84
N ASP A 471 16.91 -34.38 29.70
CA ASP A 471 17.89 -33.94 30.70
C ASP A 471 17.28 -34.02 32.11
N THR A 472 18.11 -34.26 33.12
CA THR A 472 17.69 -34.26 34.54
C THR A 472 17.98 -32.94 35.25
N GLY A 473 17.97 -31.84 34.51
CA GLY A 473 18.28 -30.50 35.02
C GLY A 473 17.16 -29.87 35.83
N LYS A 474 17.22 -28.54 35.97
CA LYS A 474 16.28 -27.75 36.78
C LYS A 474 14.81 -27.78 36.30
N GLY A 475 14.55 -28.19 35.07
CA GLY A 475 13.24 -28.14 34.43
C GLY A 475 12.65 -26.72 34.32
N MET A 476 11.36 -26.64 33.96
CA MET A 476 10.67 -25.39 33.61
C MET A 476 9.23 -25.32 34.14
N THR A 477 8.75 -24.10 34.42
CA THR A 477 7.34 -23.84 34.76
C THR A 477 6.45 -23.81 33.51
N ARG A 478 5.12 -23.85 33.69
CA ARG A 478 4.15 -23.78 32.58
C ARG A 478 4.27 -22.45 31.81
N GLU A 479 4.51 -21.36 32.51
CA GLU A 479 4.70 -20.03 31.92
C GLU A 479 5.96 -20.01 31.03
N GLN A 480 7.05 -20.63 31.49
CA GLN A 480 8.30 -20.75 30.73
C GLN A 480 8.09 -21.58 29.46
N ILE A 481 7.43 -22.74 29.56
CA ILE A 481 7.12 -23.62 28.42
C ILE A 481 6.32 -22.87 27.34
N SER A 482 5.31 -22.08 27.73
CA SER A 482 4.46 -21.33 26.78
C SER A 482 5.21 -20.26 25.97
N ARG A 483 6.41 -19.87 26.42
CA ARG A 483 7.19 -18.77 25.86
C ARG A 483 8.54 -19.20 25.30
N ILE A 484 9.02 -20.41 25.58
CA ILE A 484 10.42 -20.77 25.30
C ILE A 484 10.80 -20.78 23.81
N PHE A 485 9.84 -21.04 22.92
CA PHE A 485 10.05 -20.99 21.47
C PHE A 485 9.85 -19.58 20.89
N LYS A 486 9.49 -18.57 21.71
CA LYS A 486 9.43 -17.19 21.25
C LYS A 486 10.85 -16.61 21.19
N PRO A 487 11.16 -15.75 20.21
CA PRO A 487 12.47 -15.12 20.10
C PRO A 487 12.86 -14.33 21.35
N PHE A 488 14.16 -14.34 21.65
CA PHE A 488 14.80 -13.59 22.72
C PHE A 488 14.22 -13.83 24.12
N GLN A 489 13.66 -15.01 24.41
CA GLN A 489 13.24 -15.33 25.77
C GLN A 489 14.41 -15.90 26.58
N GLN A 490 14.64 -15.32 27.76
CA GLN A 490 15.63 -15.77 28.74
C GLN A 490 14.96 -15.80 30.11
N PHE A 491 15.20 -16.86 30.87
CA PHE A 491 14.54 -17.07 32.17
C PHE A 491 15.51 -17.10 33.36
N ASP A 492 16.82 -17.08 33.11
CA ASP A 492 17.84 -16.96 34.16
C ASP A 492 18.64 -15.67 33.97
N ASN A 493 18.89 -14.94 35.06
CA ASN A 493 19.68 -13.70 35.08
C ASN A 493 21.21 -13.93 35.12
N GLN A 494 21.70 -15.13 34.82
CA GLN A 494 23.15 -15.39 34.81
C GLN A 494 23.79 -14.88 33.52
N ALA A 495 25.03 -14.39 33.62
CA ALA A 495 25.85 -13.91 32.49
C ALA A 495 26.11 -14.96 31.38
N ASN A 496 25.68 -16.22 31.58
CA ASN A 496 25.72 -17.32 30.60
C ASN A 496 24.34 -17.68 30.01
N ALA A 497 23.31 -16.84 30.25
CA ALA A 497 22.01 -16.99 29.61
C ALA A 497 22.19 -16.82 28.09
N GLY A 498 21.99 -17.90 27.33
CA GLY A 498 22.21 -17.89 25.88
C GLY A 498 21.33 -16.89 25.15
N THR A 499 21.53 -16.78 23.84
CA THR A 499 20.97 -15.75 22.94
C THR A 499 19.44 -15.58 22.99
N GLY A 500 18.72 -16.58 23.51
CA GLY A 500 17.26 -16.63 23.50
C GLY A 500 16.67 -16.84 22.09
N LEU A 501 17.52 -16.98 21.08
CA LEU A 501 17.16 -17.24 19.68
C LEU A 501 17.24 -18.72 19.31
N GLY A 502 18.10 -19.48 20.00
CA GLY A 502 18.37 -20.88 19.64
C GLY A 502 17.11 -21.73 19.49
N LEU A 503 16.20 -21.73 20.47
CA LEU A 503 15.00 -22.57 20.41
C LEU A 503 13.93 -22.06 19.42
N SER A 504 13.83 -20.75 19.20
CA SER A 504 12.98 -20.22 18.12
C SER A 504 13.51 -20.64 16.74
N ILE A 505 14.83 -20.62 16.52
CA ILE A 505 15.44 -21.09 15.28
C ILE A 505 15.19 -22.60 15.11
N VAL A 506 15.34 -23.40 16.18
CA VAL A 506 15.03 -24.84 16.13
C VAL A 506 13.59 -25.09 15.69
N LYS A 507 12.62 -24.36 16.25
CA LYS A 507 11.20 -24.49 15.88
C LYS A 507 10.99 -24.26 14.38
N GLU A 508 11.55 -23.19 13.86
CA GLU A 508 11.41 -22.79 12.46
C GLU A 508 12.15 -23.73 11.50
N LEU A 509 13.33 -24.22 11.87
CA LEU A 509 14.04 -25.25 11.11
C LEU A 509 13.26 -26.57 11.06
N CYS A 510 12.68 -27.02 12.17
CA CYS A 510 11.83 -28.21 12.20
C CYS A 510 10.61 -28.06 11.28
N LEU A 511 9.92 -26.91 11.34
CA LEU A 511 8.78 -26.61 10.48
C LEU A 511 9.18 -26.61 8.98
N SER A 512 10.34 -26.01 8.66
CA SER A 512 10.90 -26.00 7.31
C SER A 512 11.25 -27.42 6.81
N MET A 513 11.62 -28.32 7.73
CA MET A 513 11.88 -29.75 7.48
C MET A 513 10.61 -30.63 7.63
N GLN A 514 9.41 -30.05 7.46
CA GLN A 514 8.11 -30.73 7.51
C GLN A 514 7.85 -31.52 8.81
N GLY A 515 8.38 -31.01 9.92
CA GLY A 515 8.29 -31.61 11.23
C GLY A 515 7.92 -30.60 12.31
N ASP A 516 8.21 -30.93 13.56
CA ASP A 516 7.91 -30.07 14.70
C ASP A 516 8.81 -30.33 15.91
N ILE A 517 8.85 -29.39 16.86
CA ILE A 517 9.46 -29.58 18.19
C ILE A 517 8.46 -29.25 19.30
N ASN A 518 8.44 -30.14 20.30
CA ASN A 518 7.64 -30.03 21.52
C ASN A 518 8.51 -30.25 22.76
N VAL A 519 8.05 -29.79 23.92
CA VAL A 519 8.77 -29.93 25.18
C VAL A 519 7.86 -30.36 26.32
N HIS A 520 8.33 -31.32 27.11
CA HIS A 520 7.71 -31.76 28.36
C HIS A 520 8.69 -31.49 29.49
N SER A 521 8.30 -30.70 30.49
CA SER A 521 9.20 -30.36 31.60
C SER A 521 8.43 -30.08 32.88
N HIS A 522 9.05 -30.42 34.00
CA HIS A 522 8.56 -30.12 35.35
C HIS A 522 9.70 -29.53 36.19
N PRO A 523 9.44 -28.51 37.02
CA PRO A 523 10.48 -27.92 37.87
C PRO A 523 11.13 -28.98 38.77
N GLY A 524 12.46 -29.05 38.75
CA GLY A 524 13.29 -29.99 39.52
C GLY A 524 13.38 -31.42 38.96
N ALA A 525 12.62 -31.76 37.91
CA ALA A 525 12.63 -33.10 37.31
C ALA A 525 13.33 -33.16 35.94
N GLY A 526 13.70 -32.01 35.38
CA GLY A 526 14.36 -31.92 34.07
C GLY A 526 13.41 -31.59 32.91
N SER A 527 13.89 -31.78 31.69
CA SER A 527 13.15 -31.46 30.46
C SER A 527 13.35 -32.53 29.41
N GLU A 528 12.32 -32.82 28.63
CA GLU A 528 12.37 -33.66 27.44
C GLU A 528 11.93 -32.85 26.23
N PHE A 529 12.83 -32.67 25.26
CA PHE A 529 12.51 -32.10 23.95
C PHE A 529 12.26 -33.23 22.95
N VAL A 530 11.13 -33.18 22.27
CA VAL A 530 10.72 -34.14 21.25
C VAL A 530 10.73 -33.44 19.90
N ILE A 531 11.63 -33.87 19.01
CA ILE A 531 11.84 -33.33 17.67
C ILE A 531 11.36 -34.37 16.66
N SER A 532 10.53 -33.94 15.70
CA SER A 532 10.14 -34.69 14.50
C SER A 532 10.61 -33.90 13.29
N VAL A 533 11.24 -34.57 12.32
CA VAL A 533 11.62 -34.00 11.00
C VAL A 533 11.52 -35.08 9.93
N LYS A 534 11.22 -34.70 8.68
CA LYS A 534 10.97 -35.64 7.58
C LYS A 534 11.85 -35.34 6.39
N PHE A 535 12.40 -36.39 5.79
CA PHE A 535 13.30 -36.29 4.64
C PHE A 535 12.96 -37.31 3.56
N PRO A 536 13.20 -37.02 2.27
CA PRO A 536 13.21 -38.04 1.23
C PRO A 536 14.28 -39.11 1.51
N ALA A 537 13.93 -40.38 1.31
CA ALA A 537 14.91 -41.47 1.35
C ALA A 537 15.79 -41.44 0.09
N VAL A 538 17.09 -41.66 0.24
CA VAL A 538 18.03 -41.81 -0.88
C VAL A 538 18.77 -43.14 -0.78
N ASP A 539 19.09 -43.71 -1.93
CA ASP A 539 19.83 -44.97 -2.01
C ASP A 539 21.29 -44.75 -1.57
N THR A 540 21.86 -45.78 -0.96
CA THR A 540 23.20 -45.75 -0.37
C THR A 540 24.24 -45.27 -1.38
N ILE A 541 24.91 -44.16 -1.08
CA ILE A 541 26.12 -43.79 -1.82
C ILE A 541 27.27 -44.63 -1.26
N ASN A 542 27.90 -45.44 -2.10
CA ASN A 542 29.13 -46.17 -1.78
C ASN A 542 30.27 -45.17 -1.50
N SER A 543 30.31 -44.58 -0.31
CA SER A 543 31.47 -43.85 0.20
C SER A 543 32.00 -44.59 1.42
N THR A 544 33.05 -45.38 1.20
CA THR A 544 33.83 -46.02 2.26
C THR A 544 34.43 -44.97 3.19
N PRO A 545 34.48 -45.21 4.51
CA PRO A 545 35.06 -44.26 5.46
C PRO A 545 36.59 -44.30 5.40
N PHE A 546 37.22 -43.13 5.23
CA PHE A 546 38.67 -42.94 5.33
C PHE A 546 39.10 -42.78 6.80
N ARG A 547 40.17 -43.47 7.22
CA ARG A 547 40.77 -43.35 8.55
C ARG A 547 42.04 -42.51 8.45
N ILE A 548 42.04 -41.33 9.08
CA ILE A 548 43.21 -40.47 9.25
C ILE A 548 44.04 -41.00 10.43
N ALA A 549 45.20 -41.61 10.17
CA ALA A 549 46.34 -41.71 11.10
C ALA A 549 47.48 -42.51 10.44
N ASP A 550 48.28 -41.89 9.57
CA ASP A 550 49.58 -42.46 9.16
C ASP A 550 50.68 -41.37 9.18
N PRO A 551 51.75 -41.51 9.98
CA PRO A 551 52.85 -40.54 10.07
C PRO A 551 53.54 -40.21 8.74
N VAL A 552 53.37 -41.06 7.72
CA VAL A 552 53.90 -40.86 6.37
C VAL A 552 53.22 -39.68 5.65
N VAL A 553 51.93 -39.43 5.92
CA VAL A 553 51.14 -38.41 5.20
C VAL A 553 51.49 -36.99 5.67
N LEU A 554 51.79 -36.79 6.96
CA LEU A 554 52.24 -35.49 7.49
C LEU A 554 53.59 -35.05 6.91
N ALA A 555 54.49 -35.99 6.61
CA ALA A 555 55.76 -35.69 5.96
C ALA A 555 55.59 -35.25 4.49
N GLN A 556 54.51 -35.68 3.83
CA GLN A 556 54.21 -35.30 2.44
C GLN A 556 53.62 -33.90 2.32
N LEU A 557 52.90 -33.41 3.34
CA LEU A 557 52.40 -32.05 3.40
C LEU A 557 53.55 -31.02 3.34
N ARG A 558 54.64 -31.27 4.07
CA ARG A 558 55.79 -30.34 4.20
C ARG A 558 56.51 -30.00 2.90
N ASN A 559 56.33 -30.78 1.83
CA ASN A 559 56.93 -30.52 0.52
C ASN A 559 56.00 -29.78 -0.45
N MET A 560 54.79 -29.40 -0.03
CA MET A 560 53.85 -28.68 -0.89
C MET A 560 54.23 -27.20 -0.97
N LYS A 561 54.38 -26.68 -2.21
CA LYS A 561 54.35 -25.22 -2.42
C LYS A 561 52.91 -24.74 -2.49
N VAL A 562 52.56 -23.85 -1.57
CA VAL A 562 51.21 -23.29 -1.42
C VAL A 562 51.18 -21.86 -1.94
N LEU A 563 50.11 -21.50 -2.64
CA LEU A 563 49.77 -20.11 -2.98
C LEU A 563 48.46 -19.75 -2.29
N VAL A 564 48.43 -18.65 -1.54
CA VAL A 564 47.22 -18.10 -0.94
C VAL A 564 46.81 -16.83 -1.67
N VAL A 565 45.57 -16.79 -2.16
CA VAL A 565 45.02 -15.67 -2.91
C VAL A 565 43.85 -15.10 -2.13
N GLU A 566 44.05 -13.92 -1.54
CA GLU A 566 43.12 -13.28 -0.61
C GLU A 566 43.39 -11.76 -0.61
N ASP A 567 42.37 -10.95 -0.83
CA ASP A 567 42.50 -9.49 -0.92
C ASP A 567 42.60 -8.81 0.46
N ASN A 568 41.96 -9.40 1.48
CA ASN A 568 41.98 -8.92 2.85
C ASN A 568 43.29 -9.26 3.58
N GLU A 569 44.03 -8.21 3.99
CA GLU A 569 45.30 -8.34 4.71
C GLU A 569 45.19 -9.13 6.01
N ILE A 570 44.11 -8.97 6.77
CA ILE A 570 43.90 -9.68 8.03
C ILE A 570 43.73 -11.18 7.76
N ASN A 571 42.94 -11.55 6.75
CA ASN A 571 42.73 -12.95 6.38
C ASN A 571 44.05 -13.60 5.91
N ARG A 572 44.92 -12.85 5.20
CA ARG A 572 46.27 -13.34 4.85
C ARG A 572 47.13 -13.61 6.08
N ILE A 573 47.16 -12.69 7.05
CA ILE A 573 47.91 -12.87 8.31
C ILE A 573 47.39 -14.10 9.09
N VAL A 574 46.07 -14.28 9.14
CA VAL A 574 45.47 -15.45 9.80
C VAL A 574 45.85 -16.73 9.08
N MET A 575 45.79 -16.76 7.75
CA MET A 575 46.20 -17.91 6.95
C MET A 575 47.69 -18.23 7.11
N GLU A 576 48.55 -17.22 7.17
CA GLU A 576 49.99 -17.37 7.44
C GLU A 576 50.24 -18.03 8.79
N ALA A 577 49.54 -17.59 9.84
CA ALA A 577 49.64 -18.20 11.17
C ALA A 577 49.17 -19.66 11.17
N MET A 578 48.04 -19.96 10.51
CA MET A 578 47.47 -21.31 10.43
C MET A 578 48.37 -22.28 9.63
N LEU A 579 48.92 -21.84 8.50
CA LEU A 579 49.83 -22.65 7.69
C LEU A 579 51.18 -22.86 8.40
N SER A 580 51.66 -21.85 9.14
CA SER A 580 52.88 -21.97 9.94
C SER A 580 52.75 -23.01 11.05
N GLU A 581 51.57 -23.14 11.68
CA GLU A 581 51.29 -24.20 12.67
C GLU A 581 51.36 -25.62 12.07
N LEU A 582 51.17 -25.74 10.74
CA LEU A 582 51.29 -26.99 9.99
C LEU A 582 52.69 -27.19 9.37
N ASP A 583 53.68 -26.35 9.73
CA ASP A 583 55.02 -26.30 9.12
C ASP A 583 54.99 -26.08 7.58
N LEU A 584 54.01 -25.32 7.08
CA LEU A 584 53.86 -24.98 5.65
C LEU A 584 54.23 -23.52 5.38
N THR A 585 54.93 -23.29 4.29
CA THR A 585 55.22 -21.96 3.75
C THR A 585 54.35 -21.69 2.53
N ALA A 586 53.80 -20.48 2.42
CA ALA A 586 53.01 -20.06 1.26
C ALA A 586 53.56 -18.78 0.64
N ASP A 587 53.38 -18.66 -0.67
CA ASP A 587 53.41 -17.37 -1.35
C ASP A 587 52.01 -16.76 -1.35
N TYR A 588 51.93 -15.43 -1.52
CA TYR A 588 50.68 -14.69 -1.41
C TYR A 588 50.40 -13.85 -2.66
N ALA A 589 49.11 -13.72 -2.99
CA ALA A 589 48.60 -12.82 -4.02
C ALA A 589 47.34 -12.12 -3.50
N VAL A 590 47.10 -10.87 -3.93
CA VAL A 590 45.98 -10.06 -3.43
C VAL A 590 44.77 -10.03 -4.36
N ASN A 591 44.84 -10.68 -5.52
CA ASN A 591 43.72 -10.86 -6.45
C ASN A 591 44.00 -12.00 -7.44
N GLY A 592 42.97 -12.41 -8.18
CA GLY A 592 43.07 -13.47 -9.18
C GLY A 592 44.07 -13.20 -10.29
N LEU A 593 44.27 -11.94 -10.70
CA LEU A 593 45.19 -11.58 -11.78
C LEU A 593 46.65 -11.79 -11.37
N GLU A 594 47.00 -11.42 -10.15
CA GLU A 594 48.33 -11.67 -9.59
C GLU A 594 48.59 -13.18 -9.45
N ALA A 595 47.61 -13.93 -8.96
CA ALA A 595 47.70 -15.38 -8.88
C ALA A 595 47.98 -16.03 -10.24
N VAL A 596 47.26 -15.61 -11.30
CA VAL A 596 47.53 -16.08 -12.67
C VAL A 596 48.96 -15.73 -13.12
N LYS A 597 49.45 -14.53 -12.82
CA LYS A 597 50.83 -14.13 -13.17
C LYS A 597 51.87 -14.98 -12.45
N GLN A 598 51.70 -15.24 -11.15
CA GLN A 598 52.63 -16.06 -10.37
C GLN A 598 52.63 -17.51 -10.88
N LEU A 599 51.46 -18.10 -11.15
CA LEU A 599 51.31 -19.44 -11.73
C LEU A 599 51.81 -19.55 -13.18
N GLN A 600 51.89 -18.43 -13.90
CA GLN A 600 52.50 -18.36 -15.23
C GLN A 600 54.04 -18.32 -15.15
N GLN A 601 54.59 -17.69 -14.10
CA GLN A 601 56.03 -17.55 -13.87
C GLN A 601 56.66 -18.79 -13.24
N SER A 602 55.91 -19.52 -12.40
CA SER A 602 56.37 -20.72 -11.70
C SER A 602 55.34 -21.84 -11.78
N ARG A 603 55.79 -23.05 -12.14
CA ARG A 603 54.95 -24.27 -12.18
C ARG A 603 55.11 -25.17 -10.95
N ASP A 604 55.76 -24.67 -9.91
CA ASP A 604 56.09 -25.48 -8.73
C ASP A 604 54.94 -25.57 -7.73
N TYR A 605 53.93 -24.70 -7.85
CA TYR A 605 52.79 -24.69 -6.92
C TYR A 605 51.99 -25.98 -7.01
N ASN A 606 51.58 -26.48 -5.85
CA ASN A 606 50.84 -27.72 -5.71
C ASN A 606 49.41 -27.46 -5.27
N VAL A 607 49.22 -26.45 -4.42
CA VAL A 607 47.94 -26.08 -3.84
C VAL A 607 47.77 -24.57 -3.96
N VAL A 608 46.58 -24.14 -4.35
CA VAL A 608 46.15 -22.75 -4.30
C VAL A 608 44.94 -22.66 -3.40
N PHE A 609 45.02 -21.89 -2.33
CA PHE A 609 43.85 -21.41 -1.60
C PHE A 609 43.37 -20.14 -2.29
N MET A 610 42.18 -20.19 -2.88
CA MET A 610 41.66 -19.13 -3.76
C MET A 610 40.37 -18.56 -3.16
N ASP A 611 40.40 -17.29 -2.75
CA ASP A 611 39.17 -16.60 -2.40
C ASP A 611 38.21 -16.50 -3.60
N CYS A 612 36.92 -16.75 -3.38
CA CYS A 612 35.93 -16.69 -4.45
C CYS A 612 35.63 -15.26 -4.88
N GLU A 613 35.58 -14.34 -3.92
CA GLU A 613 35.16 -12.95 -4.12
C GLU A 613 36.36 -12.03 -3.88
N MET A 614 36.89 -11.43 -4.94
CA MET A 614 38.01 -10.50 -4.88
C MET A 614 37.86 -9.43 -5.95
N ASP A 615 38.40 -8.24 -5.69
CA ASP A 615 38.48 -7.17 -6.67
C ASP A 615 39.44 -7.49 -7.84
N VAL A 616 39.27 -6.79 -8.97
CA VAL A 616 40.04 -6.92 -10.23
C VAL A 616 39.80 -8.22 -11.00
N MET A 617 39.96 -9.37 -10.36
CA MET A 617 39.67 -10.68 -10.95
C MET A 617 39.26 -11.64 -9.85
N ASP A 618 38.01 -12.10 -9.92
CA ASP A 618 37.44 -13.03 -8.95
C ASP A 618 38.06 -14.44 -9.05
N GLY A 619 37.88 -15.25 -8.01
CA GLY A 619 38.46 -16.59 -7.93
C GLY A 619 37.94 -17.54 -9.01
N PHE A 620 36.71 -17.37 -9.47
CA PHE A 620 36.12 -18.19 -10.52
C PHE A 620 36.75 -17.88 -11.89
N GLN A 621 36.93 -16.60 -12.22
CA GLN A 621 37.59 -16.13 -13.41
C GLN A 621 39.06 -16.56 -13.42
N ALA A 622 39.76 -16.37 -12.30
CA ALA A 622 41.14 -16.81 -12.12
C ALA A 622 41.25 -18.32 -12.34
N THR A 623 40.39 -19.12 -11.70
CA THR A 623 40.39 -20.58 -11.87
C THR A 623 40.16 -20.98 -13.32
N ARG A 624 39.13 -20.43 -14.00
CA ARG A 624 38.87 -20.73 -15.41
C ARG A 624 40.08 -20.39 -16.29
N LYS A 625 40.76 -19.28 -16.01
CA LYS A 625 41.95 -18.85 -16.74
C LYS A 625 43.14 -19.78 -16.49
N ILE A 626 43.38 -20.18 -15.24
CA ILE A 626 44.40 -21.16 -14.85
C ILE A 626 44.17 -22.51 -15.55
N ARG A 627 42.92 -22.98 -15.61
CA ARG A 627 42.56 -24.24 -16.27
C ARG A 627 42.68 -24.16 -17.80
N ARG A 628 42.14 -23.10 -18.43
CA ARG A 628 42.04 -23.01 -19.90
C ARG A 628 43.29 -22.44 -20.57
N GLU A 629 43.87 -21.38 -20.03
CA GLU A 629 44.97 -20.65 -20.68
C GLU A 629 46.34 -21.14 -20.20
N LEU A 630 46.51 -21.38 -18.90
CA LEU A 630 47.79 -21.88 -18.36
C LEU A 630 47.93 -23.42 -18.48
N GLY A 631 46.82 -24.12 -18.74
CA GLY A 631 46.79 -25.56 -19.01
C GLY A 631 47.01 -26.45 -17.78
N TYR A 632 46.79 -25.94 -16.56
CA TYR A 632 46.85 -26.77 -15.36
C TYR A 632 45.63 -27.68 -15.26
N ASP A 633 45.84 -28.99 -15.26
CA ASP A 633 44.79 -29.96 -14.97
C ASP A 633 44.52 -30.11 -13.46
N HIS A 634 43.47 -30.85 -13.09
CA HIS A 634 43.08 -31.06 -11.69
C HIS A 634 44.12 -31.83 -10.86
N LYS A 635 45.06 -32.54 -11.49
CA LYS A 635 46.10 -33.33 -10.81
C LYS A 635 47.40 -32.54 -10.60
N SER A 636 47.73 -31.64 -11.52
CA SER A 636 48.95 -30.82 -11.52
C SER A 636 48.84 -29.61 -10.59
N LEU A 637 47.64 -29.08 -10.39
CA LEU A 637 47.40 -27.99 -9.43
C LEU A 637 46.03 -28.13 -8.78
N THR A 638 46.03 -28.29 -7.45
CA THR A 638 44.81 -28.31 -6.66
C THR A 638 44.41 -26.88 -6.30
N ILE A 639 43.19 -26.47 -6.67
CA ILE A 639 42.64 -25.17 -6.29
C ILE A 639 41.51 -25.40 -5.28
N ILE A 640 41.69 -24.90 -4.07
CA ILE A 640 40.74 -24.98 -2.96
C ILE A 640 40.07 -23.61 -2.85
N ALA A 641 38.76 -23.56 -3.09
CA ALA A 641 37.98 -22.34 -2.94
C ALA A 641 37.90 -21.93 -1.47
N MET A 642 37.99 -20.65 -1.16
CA MET A 642 37.65 -20.08 0.14
C MET A 642 36.41 -19.21 -0.07
N THR A 643 35.30 -19.53 0.59
CA THR A 643 34.02 -18.83 0.36
C THR A 643 33.34 -18.47 1.67
N ALA A 644 32.69 -17.31 1.71
CA ALA A 644 31.79 -16.92 2.80
C ALA A 644 30.38 -17.55 2.67
N ASN A 645 30.02 -18.04 1.47
CA ASN A 645 28.68 -18.53 1.16
C ASN A 645 28.72 -20.01 0.71
N THR A 646 27.94 -20.85 1.37
CA THR A 646 27.93 -22.32 1.23
C THR A 646 26.72 -22.88 0.50
N THR A 647 25.89 -22.03 -0.13
CA THR A 647 24.75 -22.50 -0.92
C THR A 647 25.18 -23.57 -1.93
N SER A 648 24.28 -24.53 -2.18
CA SER A 648 24.50 -25.60 -3.16
C SER A 648 24.87 -25.06 -4.54
N GLU A 649 24.27 -23.92 -4.92
CA GLU A 649 24.55 -23.18 -6.16
C GLU A 649 25.99 -22.65 -6.22
N ASN A 650 26.48 -22.03 -5.15
CA ASN A 650 27.86 -21.54 -5.09
C ASN A 650 28.86 -22.70 -5.08
N ARG A 651 28.55 -23.78 -4.35
CA ARG A 651 29.37 -25.00 -4.38
C ARG A 651 29.48 -25.55 -5.80
N GLN A 652 28.35 -25.65 -6.52
CA GLN A 652 28.35 -26.12 -7.91
C GLN A 652 29.10 -25.15 -8.83
N ALA A 653 29.00 -23.85 -8.61
CA ALA A 653 29.73 -22.83 -9.37
C ALA A 653 31.25 -22.99 -9.22
N CYS A 654 31.75 -23.30 -8.01
CA CYS A 654 33.17 -23.55 -7.76
C CYS A 654 33.69 -24.75 -8.57
N PHE A 655 32.96 -25.87 -8.54
CA PHE A 655 33.33 -27.05 -9.32
C PHE A 655 33.24 -26.81 -10.84
N ASN A 656 32.20 -26.12 -11.30
CA ASN A 656 32.03 -25.75 -12.72
C ASN A 656 33.14 -24.81 -13.21
N ALA A 657 33.70 -23.97 -12.34
CA ALA A 657 34.85 -23.13 -12.67
C ALA A 657 36.17 -23.92 -12.77
N GLY A 658 36.23 -25.12 -12.18
CA GLY A 658 37.38 -26.02 -12.22
C GLY A 658 38.17 -26.10 -10.90
N MET A 659 37.55 -25.73 -9.77
CA MET A 659 38.13 -25.91 -8.43
C MET A 659 37.98 -27.36 -7.95
N ASN A 660 38.87 -27.80 -7.07
CA ASN A 660 38.97 -29.18 -6.60
C ASN A 660 38.21 -29.43 -5.28
N ALA A 661 38.16 -28.41 -4.43
CA ALA A 661 37.54 -28.44 -3.11
C ALA A 661 37.12 -27.01 -2.71
N PHE A 662 36.41 -26.86 -1.61
CA PHE A 662 36.09 -25.57 -1.02
C PHE A 662 36.17 -25.65 0.50
N LEU A 663 36.47 -24.52 1.12
CA LEU A 663 36.48 -24.29 2.56
C LEU A 663 35.63 -23.05 2.88
N THR A 664 34.97 -23.08 4.03
CA THR A 664 34.06 -22.00 4.44
C THR A 664 34.77 -21.06 5.40
N LYS A 665 34.68 -19.75 5.17
CA LYS A 665 35.18 -18.74 6.11
C LYS A 665 34.19 -18.61 7.30
N PRO A 666 34.65 -18.49 8.56
CA PRO A 666 36.05 -18.44 9.01
C PRO A 666 36.69 -19.83 9.06
N LEU A 667 37.96 -19.90 8.63
CA LEU A 667 38.72 -21.14 8.52
C LEU A 667 39.30 -21.60 9.87
N SER A 668 39.54 -22.90 10.01
CA SER A 668 40.28 -23.49 11.12
C SER A 668 41.50 -24.31 10.65
N VAL A 669 42.49 -24.44 11.53
CA VAL A 669 43.71 -25.23 11.27
C VAL A 669 43.36 -26.69 10.96
N ASP A 670 42.40 -27.25 11.70
CA ASP A 670 41.95 -28.63 11.52
C ASP A 670 41.31 -28.84 10.14
N GLU A 671 40.43 -27.94 9.68
CA GLU A 671 39.81 -28.04 8.35
C GLU A 671 40.83 -27.93 7.20
N ILE A 672 41.81 -27.03 7.34
CA ILE A 672 42.90 -26.89 6.37
C ILE A 672 43.70 -28.20 6.33
N ARG A 673 44.10 -28.72 7.49
CA ARG A 673 44.86 -29.97 7.60
C ARG A 673 44.10 -31.13 6.95
N ASP A 674 42.85 -31.34 7.33
CA ASP A 674 42.06 -32.48 6.87
C ASP A 674 41.80 -32.41 5.35
N THR A 675 41.59 -31.20 4.81
CA THR A 675 41.44 -30.98 3.37
C THR A 675 42.72 -31.28 2.62
N LEU A 676 43.87 -30.82 3.13
CA LEU A 676 45.17 -31.07 2.51
C LEU A 676 45.53 -32.57 2.55
N LEU A 677 45.23 -33.26 3.64
CA LEU A 677 45.41 -34.71 3.77
C LEU A 677 44.60 -35.46 2.70
N LEU A 678 43.31 -35.13 2.57
CA LEU A 678 42.39 -35.75 1.60
C LEU A 678 42.83 -35.53 0.14
N ILE A 679 43.43 -34.38 -0.14
CA ILE A 679 43.96 -34.04 -1.47
C ILE A 679 45.28 -34.75 -1.76
N SER A 680 46.16 -34.89 -0.76
CA SER A 680 47.45 -35.54 -0.91
C SER A 680 47.29 -37.00 -1.36
N GLU A 681 46.35 -37.75 -0.77
CA GLU A 681 46.12 -39.16 -1.09
C GLU A 681 45.53 -39.37 -2.50
N ARG A 682 44.68 -38.45 -2.98
CA ARG A 682 44.12 -38.49 -4.35
C ARG A 682 45.14 -38.22 -5.46
N ARG A 683 46.33 -37.71 -5.10
CA ARG A 683 47.37 -37.33 -6.05
C ARG A 683 48.38 -38.45 -6.29
N PHE A 684 48.51 -39.37 -5.33
CA PHE A 684 49.48 -40.48 -5.36
C PHE A 684 48.86 -41.84 -5.72
N HIS A 685 47.55 -41.88 -6.00
CA HIS A 685 46.82 -42.97 -6.63
C HIS A 685 46.26 -42.51 -7.98
#